data_AF-A0A538QZB2-F1
#
_entry.id   AF-A0A538QZB2-F1
#
_cell.length_a   1.000
_cell.length_b   1.000
_cell.length_c   1.000
_cell.angle_alpha   90.00
_cell.angle_beta   90.00
_cell.angle_gamma   90.00
#
_symmetry.space_group_name_H-M   'P 1'
#
loop_
_entity.id
_entity.type
_entity.pdbx_description
1 polymer ?
#
loop_
_entity_poly.entity_id
_entity_poly.type
_entity_poly.pdbx_seq_one_letter_code
_entity_poly.pdbx_strand_id
1 'polypeptide(L)'
;MDWATIEAEAREAFRGRGRFPLRAYSEFMPAQFVGWKPCARGTGGEVATLGACEIDEYEWAHEIAPGLDRIAEHILHELGKLVRGQPHALSRTLLDGSPAWPRELADAAHAGKLADEPLVIAMPLALSRTHDDKGNDRFTLFGTSHDGPEAVLAGLDDAGPGGIDALVRWAGGTRWARLGDGDAVPGATIDGIDTLVTVRPFAELPERVRARYLARTLRLVPSPASLVFAYHPRYRELAKLLPRATQIPLLHLFPRCEDRYAIRIPQSGWLDEGGHARHRVVDRIARTHRWQRVARDAGVPADAFHDRVSTALFSTEPDAIGLYDKPLARNVQIWTEDYRLVLDGPVADREAIARAAREVGAGGRFGYRMYFPPMRAGVRELFWHVPLIARPGERWPGAPLGYLTAERAGAAPVRLAPERLARAGHVAAAALPVQHGRPTASHNARKLLDARALLGEPLTPSFARSLLRLAKTETLDDYLATAIAQARATIGTPDDPGPALVLDRLGDRAVEDQIWRCIADLAEGTFRQKSNSDGIAVNRGKTGGPAAKAAHVHVAERRDLEALGDHLHARYRGLIAAHGVAGAEVVDHVFRWDTDFDLPWMEGWARNRRVASERNIVMRIPGRRRDEAVIMADHYDTAYMEDVYDADRGGDTLRAPAQGADDNHSATTALLLAAEHLLPLARAGRLERDVWLVHLTGEEFPADSLGARALCQGLVEQHLVFTAEDGAPRDVSQVRIAGAFILDMIGHNTHRDLDVFQIAPGEGAAAHRLAWCAQRANQRWNHAAAAWNAAPDRHGKGRAQRMPDGVRPPPPFAHLALHGEVRVEWEPRSALYNTDGQVFSDVGVPVVLFMENYDISRTGYHDTLDTMANIDLDYCAALTAIAIEAVADTACAP
;
A
#
# COMPACT_ATOMS: atom_id res chain seq x y z
N MET A 1 27.37 11.18 -6.94
CA MET A 1 27.17 10.29 -5.78
C MET A 1 26.15 9.27 -6.24
N ASP A 2 26.52 7.99 -6.27
CA ASP A 2 25.80 6.95 -7.02
C ASP A 2 24.98 6.03 -6.09
N TRP A 3 24.15 5.19 -6.71
CA TRP A 3 23.25 4.24 -6.06
C TRP A 3 23.93 3.29 -5.06
N ALA A 4 25.21 2.97 -5.28
CA ALA A 4 26.00 2.16 -4.36
C ALA A 4 26.08 2.76 -2.96
N THR A 5 26.03 4.10 -2.85
CA THR A 5 25.99 4.79 -1.55
C THR A 5 24.67 4.50 -0.82
N ILE A 6 23.55 4.58 -1.53
CA ILE A 6 22.22 4.34 -0.95
C ILE A 6 22.12 2.89 -0.47
N GLU A 7 22.62 1.95 -1.27
CA GLU A 7 22.68 0.54 -0.89
C GLU A 7 23.56 0.29 0.35
N ALA A 8 24.76 0.88 0.41
CA ALA A 8 25.67 0.73 1.55
C ALA A 8 25.04 1.27 2.84
N GLU A 9 24.42 2.45 2.78
CA GLU A 9 23.74 3.06 3.92
C GLU A 9 22.57 2.20 4.42
N ALA A 10 21.78 1.63 3.50
CA ALA A 10 20.62 0.84 3.85
C ALA A 10 21.00 -0.50 4.51
N ARG A 11 22.04 -1.18 3.98
CA ARG A 11 22.57 -2.43 4.55
C ARG A 11 23.07 -2.26 5.98
N GLU A 12 23.65 -1.11 6.31
CA GLU A 12 24.12 -0.83 7.67
C GLU A 12 22.96 -0.43 8.60
N ALA A 13 22.05 0.41 8.11
CA ALA A 13 21.04 1.04 8.95
C ALA A 13 19.98 0.08 9.48
N PHE A 14 19.64 -0.96 8.73
CA PHE A 14 18.53 -1.86 9.06
C PHE A 14 18.94 -3.04 9.95
N ARG A 15 20.22 -3.38 10.03
CA ARG A 15 20.70 -4.55 10.76
C ARG A 15 20.75 -4.33 12.27
N GLY A 16 20.24 -5.31 13.01
CA GLY A 16 20.23 -5.36 14.46
C GLY A 16 18.86 -5.03 15.05
N ARG A 17 18.62 -5.57 16.25
CA ARG A 17 17.33 -5.46 16.94
C ARG A 17 16.83 -4.01 17.07
N GLY A 18 15.59 -3.78 16.65
CA GLY A 18 14.89 -2.49 16.79
C GLY A 18 15.35 -1.40 15.82
N ARG A 19 16.11 -1.75 14.79
CA ARG A 19 16.61 -0.82 13.77
C ARG A 19 15.62 -0.60 12.62
N PHE A 20 14.64 -1.47 12.47
CA PHE A 20 13.61 -1.38 11.44
C PHE A 20 12.21 -1.68 12.02
N PRO A 21 11.68 -0.81 12.90
CA PRO A 21 10.39 -1.05 13.52
C PRO A 21 9.28 -1.09 12.46
N LEU A 22 8.66 -2.26 12.27
CA LEU A 22 7.46 -2.44 11.46
C LEU A 22 6.24 -2.41 12.38
N ARG A 23 5.64 -1.23 12.50
CA ARG A 23 4.50 -1.02 13.39
C ARG A 23 3.19 -1.42 12.73
N ALA A 24 2.19 -1.75 13.53
CA ALA A 24 0.85 -2.07 13.03
C ALA A 24 0.32 -0.96 12.11
N TYR A 25 -0.39 -1.36 11.03
CA TYR A 25 -1.01 -0.41 10.08
C TYR A 25 -2.09 0.45 10.79
N SER A 26 -2.60 0.01 11.95
CA SER A 26 -3.43 0.80 12.87
C SER A 26 -2.73 2.04 13.45
N GLU A 27 -1.45 2.27 13.11
CA GLU A 27 -0.70 3.43 13.62
C GLU A 27 -0.07 4.28 12.52
N PHE A 28 0.41 3.67 11.44
CA PHE A 28 1.19 4.36 10.42
C PHE A 28 1.25 3.60 9.10
N MET A 29 0.99 4.29 7.98
CA MET A 29 1.25 3.74 6.65
C MET A 29 2.75 3.78 6.37
N PRO A 30 3.44 2.64 6.18
CA PRO A 30 4.85 2.63 5.82
C PRO A 30 5.07 3.27 4.44
N ALA A 31 6.26 3.84 4.27
CA ALA A 31 6.71 4.32 2.97
C ALA A 31 6.85 3.15 1.99
N GLN A 32 6.48 3.37 0.74
CA GLN A 32 6.79 2.45 -0.36
C GLN A 32 8.31 2.36 -0.55
N PHE A 33 8.86 1.14 -0.62
CA PHE A 33 10.26 0.93 -0.98
C PHE A 33 10.41 0.73 -2.49
N VAL A 34 11.24 1.55 -3.13
CA VAL A 34 11.50 1.49 -4.57
C VAL A 34 12.97 1.21 -4.87
N GLY A 35 13.23 0.43 -5.91
CA GLY A 35 14.57 0.06 -6.38
C GLY A 35 15.32 -0.91 -5.44
N TRP A 36 15.50 -0.56 -4.16
CA TRP A 36 16.14 -1.39 -3.14
C TRP A 36 15.17 -1.64 -1.99
N LYS A 37 14.73 -2.89 -1.85
CA LYS A 37 13.84 -3.34 -0.76
C LYS A 37 14.66 -3.99 0.37
N PRO A 38 14.26 -3.82 1.65
CA PRO A 38 15.04 -4.24 2.81
C PRO A 38 15.56 -5.70 2.83
N CYS A 39 14.73 -6.67 2.43
CA CYS A 39 15.08 -8.10 2.37
C CYS A 39 15.63 -8.53 1.00
N ALA A 40 15.44 -7.71 -0.04
CA ALA A 40 15.82 -8.08 -1.39
C ALA A 40 17.29 -7.72 -1.66
N ARG A 41 18.07 -8.65 -2.21
CA ARG A 41 19.42 -8.38 -2.69
C ARG A 41 19.35 -8.15 -4.20
N GLY A 42 19.63 -6.94 -4.66
CA GLY A 42 19.58 -6.58 -6.07
C GLY A 42 18.89 -5.23 -6.30
N THR A 43 18.81 -4.82 -7.56
CA THR A 43 18.22 -3.55 -7.98
C THR A 43 17.43 -3.75 -9.27
N GLY A 44 16.32 -3.04 -9.44
CA GLY A 44 15.54 -3.07 -10.68
C GLY A 44 14.57 -4.25 -10.77
N GLY A 45 14.32 -4.73 -12.00
CA GLY A 45 13.25 -5.69 -12.35
C GLY A 45 13.26 -7.02 -11.59
N GLU A 46 14.37 -7.41 -10.97
CA GLU A 46 14.44 -8.64 -10.16
C GLU A 46 13.60 -8.57 -8.88
N VAL A 47 13.51 -7.37 -8.28
CA VAL A 47 13.00 -7.16 -6.91
C VAL A 47 11.84 -6.18 -6.85
N ALA A 48 11.65 -5.36 -7.89
CA ALA A 48 10.54 -4.43 -8.02
C ALA A 48 10.13 -4.32 -9.50
N THR A 49 8.87 -3.99 -9.76
CA THR A 49 8.36 -3.78 -11.13
C THR A 49 8.93 -2.50 -11.75
N LEU A 50 9.16 -1.47 -10.92
CA LEU A 50 9.78 -0.21 -11.31
C LEU A 50 10.99 0.11 -10.42
N GLY A 51 12.01 0.72 -11.03
CA GLY A 51 13.13 1.31 -10.34
C GLY A 51 12.78 2.61 -9.60
N ALA A 52 13.74 3.12 -8.83
CA ALA A 52 13.54 4.31 -8.00
C ALA A 52 13.36 5.63 -8.80
N CYS A 53 13.85 5.68 -10.05
CA CYS A 53 13.84 6.88 -10.88
C CYS A 53 12.90 6.79 -12.09
N GLU A 54 12.34 5.61 -12.32
CA GLU A 54 11.55 5.32 -13.50
C GLU A 54 10.13 5.86 -13.33
N ILE A 55 9.56 6.38 -14.41
CA ILE A 55 8.17 6.77 -14.54
C ILE A 55 7.62 5.97 -15.72
N ASP A 56 6.63 5.12 -15.44
CA ASP A 56 6.06 4.25 -16.46
C ASP A 56 5.07 5.00 -17.37
N GLU A 57 4.69 4.35 -18.46
CA GLU A 57 3.83 4.93 -19.49
C GLU A 57 2.41 5.20 -18.99
N TYR A 58 1.93 4.43 -18.02
CA TYR A 58 0.58 4.50 -17.45
C TYR A 58 0.50 5.60 -16.39
N GLU A 59 1.49 5.66 -15.49
CA GLU A 59 1.70 6.75 -14.53
C GLU A 59 1.74 8.08 -15.28
N TRP A 60 2.51 8.18 -16.38
CA TRP A 60 2.57 9.41 -17.15
C TRP A 60 1.24 9.77 -17.82
N ALA A 61 0.63 8.81 -18.53
CA ALA A 61 -0.55 9.07 -19.37
C ALA A 61 -1.84 9.26 -18.56
N HIS A 62 -2.02 8.52 -17.48
CA HIS A 62 -3.27 8.46 -16.73
C HIS A 62 -3.23 9.28 -15.43
N GLU A 63 -2.04 9.53 -14.88
CA GLU A 63 -1.88 10.21 -13.60
C GLU A 63 -1.15 11.56 -13.71
N ILE A 64 0.12 11.54 -14.09
CA ILE A 64 1.02 12.69 -13.97
C ILE A 64 0.65 13.80 -14.94
N ALA A 65 0.60 13.52 -16.25
CA ALA A 65 0.29 14.55 -17.25
C ALA A 65 -1.08 15.22 -17.01
N PRO A 66 -2.20 14.47 -16.90
CA PRO A 66 -3.50 15.10 -16.63
C PRO A 66 -3.57 15.76 -15.24
N GLY A 67 -2.85 15.22 -14.24
CA GLY A 67 -2.75 15.82 -12.91
C GLY A 67 -2.05 17.18 -12.93
N LEU A 68 -0.89 17.28 -13.59
CA LEU A 68 -0.15 18.53 -13.74
C LEU A 68 -0.96 19.58 -14.51
N ASP A 69 -1.70 19.18 -15.54
CA ASP A 69 -2.55 20.10 -16.30
C ASP A 69 -3.66 20.71 -15.42
N ARG A 70 -4.36 19.88 -14.63
CA ARG A 70 -5.40 20.36 -13.68
C ARG A 70 -4.83 21.22 -12.56
N ILE A 71 -3.65 20.87 -12.03
CA ILE A 71 -2.94 21.65 -11.02
C ILE A 71 -2.57 23.02 -11.58
N ALA A 72 -1.98 23.08 -12.78
CA ALA A 72 -1.64 24.34 -13.45
C ALA A 72 -2.87 25.21 -13.69
N GLU A 73 -3.95 24.64 -14.21
CA GLU A 73 -5.20 25.36 -14.46
C GLU A 73 -5.74 26.03 -13.20
N HIS A 74 -5.81 25.29 -12.09
CA HIS A 74 -6.32 25.82 -10.81
C HIS A 74 -5.42 26.93 -10.23
N ILE A 75 -4.10 26.72 -10.27
CA ILE A 75 -3.14 27.73 -9.81
C ILE A 75 -3.26 29.01 -10.64
N LEU A 76 -3.25 28.89 -11.98
CA LEU A 76 -3.37 30.03 -12.88
C LEU A 76 -4.70 30.76 -12.72
N HIS A 77 -5.79 30.02 -12.46
CA HIS A 77 -7.10 30.61 -12.20
C HIS A 77 -7.09 31.52 -10.96
N GLU A 78 -6.55 31.03 -9.84
CA GLU A 78 -6.51 31.77 -8.57
C GLU A 78 -5.47 32.91 -8.59
N LEU A 79 -4.30 32.70 -9.18
CA LEU A 79 -3.32 33.76 -9.39
C LEU A 79 -3.85 34.83 -10.36
N GLY A 80 -4.60 34.44 -11.38
CA GLY A 80 -5.25 35.39 -12.29
C GLY A 80 -6.25 36.29 -11.59
N LYS A 81 -7.01 35.76 -10.61
CA LYS A 81 -7.89 36.58 -9.76
C LYS A 81 -7.08 37.56 -8.91
N LEU A 82 -6.00 37.10 -8.27
CA LEU A 82 -5.09 37.94 -7.49
C LEU A 82 -4.55 39.12 -8.30
N VAL A 83 -4.02 38.86 -9.50
CA VAL A 83 -3.44 39.88 -10.39
C VAL A 83 -4.48 40.90 -10.87
N ARG A 84 -5.75 40.48 -11.03
CA ARG A 84 -6.86 41.37 -11.39
C ARG A 84 -7.51 42.10 -10.20
N GLY A 85 -7.00 41.91 -8.98
CA GLY A 85 -7.61 42.48 -7.77
C GLY A 85 -9.00 41.90 -7.46
N GLN A 86 -9.30 40.69 -7.95
CA GLN A 86 -10.57 39.99 -7.75
C GLN A 86 -10.52 39.10 -6.50
N PRO A 87 -11.67 38.75 -5.89
CA PRO A 87 -11.74 37.77 -4.82
C PRO A 87 -11.12 36.43 -5.25
N HIS A 88 -10.26 35.87 -4.40
CA HIS A 88 -9.48 34.65 -4.65
C HIS A 88 -9.43 33.74 -3.42
N ALA A 89 -8.97 32.50 -3.61
CA ALA A 89 -8.85 31.49 -2.56
C ALA A 89 -7.54 31.56 -1.76
N LEU A 90 -6.55 32.37 -2.19
CA LEU A 90 -5.27 32.54 -1.48
C LEU A 90 -5.49 33.13 -0.09
N SER A 91 -4.85 32.54 0.93
CA SER A 91 -5.03 32.99 2.32
C SER A 91 -4.41 34.37 2.55
N ARG A 92 -4.98 35.12 3.50
CA ARG A 92 -4.40 36.39 3.94
C ARG A 92 -2.97 36.21 4.46
N THR A 93 -2.72 35.15 5.24
CA THR A 93 -1.39 34.88 5.81
C THR A 93 -0.32 34.58 4.75
N LEU A 94 -0.72 34.09 3.57
CA LEU A 94 0.17 33.85 2.43
C LEU A 94 0.68 35.16 1.81
N LEU A 95 -0.15 36.20 1.81
CA LEU A 95 0.15 37.48 1.17
C LEU A 95 0.71 38.51 2.15
N ASP A 96 0.24 38.50 3.40
CA ASP A 96 0.65 39.46 4.44
C ASP A 96 2.17 39.36 4.72
N GLY A 97 2.89 40.43 4.40
CA GLY A 97 4.34 40.51 4.58
C GLY A 97 5.15 39.64 3.61
N SER A 98 4.53 39.10 2.55
CA SER A 98 5.22 38.34 1.52
C SER A 98 6.10 39.26 0.66
N PRO A 99 7.42 39.02 0.56
CA PRO A 99 8.30 39.83 -0.29
C PRO A 99 8.00 39.60 -1.79
N ALA A 100 7.35 38.49 -2.15
CA ALA A 100 6.94 38.19 -3.52
C ALA A 100 5.71 39.02 -3.96
N TRP A 101 4.87 39.45 -3.01
CA TRP A 101 3.66 40.23 -3.25
C TRP A 101 3.56 41.43 -2.30
N PRO A 102 4.49 42.40 -2.38
CA PRO A 102 4.48 43.56 -1.52
C PRO A 102 3.28 44.48 -1.82
N ARG A 103 3.02 45.40 -0.90
CA ARG A 103 1.91 46.38 -1.00
C ARG A 103 1.87 47.11 -2.34
N GLU A 104 3.04 47.44 -2.90
CA GLU A 104 3.16 48.10 -4.21
C GLU A 104 2.49 47.29 -5.35
N LEU A 105 2.68 45.96 -5.39
CA LEU A 105 2.01 45.08 -6.36
C LEU A 105 0.53 44.92 -6.04
N ALA A 106 0.18 44.79 -4.77
CA ALA A 106 -1.21 44.67 -4.35
C ALA A 106 -2.02 45.92 -4.77
N ASP A 107 -1.51 47.12 -4.49
CA ASP A 107 -2.16 48.38 -4.86
C ASP A 107 -2.28 48.52 -6.38
N ALA A 108 -1.26 48.10 -7.14
CA ALA A 108 -1.31 48.08 -8.61
C ALA A 108 -2.36 47.11 -9.17
N ALA A 109 -2.49 45.91 -8.59
CA ALA A 109 -3.51 44.92 -8.94
C ALA A 109 -4.93 45.46 -8.69
N HIS A 110 -5.19 46.03 -7.51
CA HIS A 110 -6.49 46.62 -7.15
C HIS A 110 -6.85 47.82 -8.04
N ALA A 111 -5.85 48.58 -8.48
CA ALA A 111 -6.03 49.67 -9.44
C ALA A 111 -6.19 49.19 -10.91
N GLY A 112 -6.22 47.87 -11.15
CA GLY A 112 -6.36 47.27 -12.49
C GLY A 112 -5.12 47.41 -13.38
N LYS A 113 -3.99 47.89 -12.86
CA LYS A 113 -2.78 48.15 -13.66
C LYS A 113 -2.13 46.88 -14.20
N LEU A 114 -2.42 45.74 -13.58
CA LEU A 114 -1.89 44.43 -13.92
C LEU A 114 -2.92 43.53 -14.63
N ALA A 115 -4.13 44.02 -14.94
CA ALA A 115 -5.24 43.17 -15.38
C ALA A 115 -4.96 42.39 -16.68
N ASP A 116 -4.17 42.97 -17.58
CA ASP A 116 -3.76 42.38 -18.86
C ASP A 116 -2.33 41.79 -18.83
N GLU A 117 -1.69 41.74 -17.65
CA GLU A 117 -0.32 41.20 -17.52
C GLU A 117 -0.33 39.70 -17.86
N PRO A 118 0.49 39.24 -18.82
CA PRO A 118 0.55 37.82 -19.17
C PRO A 118 1.07 36.99 -17.99
N LEU A 119 0.17 36.23 -17.39
CA LEU A 119 0.53 35.35 -16.28
C LEU A 119 1.32 34.15 -16.80
N VAL A 120 2.54 33.99 -16.30
CA VAL A 120 3.40 32.83 -16.56
C VAL A 120 3.87 32.29 -15.22
N ILE A 121 3.54 31.04 -14.91
CA ILE A 121 4.10 30.34 -13.76
C ILE A 121 5.28 29.50 -14.22
N ALA A 122 6.31 29.45 -13.39
CA ALA A 122 7.40 28.50 -13.46
C ALA A 122 7.75 28.17 -12.01
N MET A 123 7.15 27.09 -11.50
CA MET A 123 7.29 26.68 -10.12
C MET A 123 7.75 25.24 -10.03
N PRO A 124 8.76 24.92 -9.19
CA PRO A 124 9.11 23.54 -8.94
C PRO A 124 8.11 22.96 -7.92
N LEU A 125 7.48 21.83 -8.25
CA LEU A 125 6.63 21.07 -7.34
C LEU A 125 7.43 19.94 -6.69
N ALA A 126 7.06 19.54 -5.48
CA ALA A 126 7.55 18.32 -4.83
C ALA A 126 6.50 17.22 -4.95
N LEU A 127 6.81 16.17 -5.71
CA LEU A 127 6.01 14.95 -5.82
C LEU A 127 6.75 13.76 -5.19
N SER A 128 6.01 12.75 -4.74
CA SER A 128 6.57 11.43 -4.43
C SER A 128 5.48 10.37 -4.57
N ARG A 129 5.86 9.12 -4.84
CA ARG A 129 4.92 8.00 -4.69
C ARG A 129 4.67 7.75 -3.20
N THR A 130 3.47 7.29 -2.90
CA THR A 130 2.99 7.13 -1.52
C THR A 130 1.86 6.12 -1.51
N HIS A 131 1.74 5.37 -0.42
CA HIS A 131 0.56 4.55 -0.16
C HIS A 131 -0.60 5.40 0.41
N ASP A 132 -1.83 5.07 0.04
CA ASP A 132 -3.03 5.45 0.79
C ASP A 132 -3.42 4.37 1.81
N ASP A 133 -4.50 4.63 2.54
CA ASP A 133 -5.05 3.75 3.57
C ASP A 133 -5.78 2.51 3.02
N LYS A 134 -5.94 2.42 1.69
CA LYS A 134 -6.38 1.24 0.94
C LYS A 134 -5.21 0.50 0.26
N GLY A 135 -3.96 0.91 0.53
CA GLY A 135 -2.77 0.33 -0.05
C GLY A 135 -2.56 0.65 -1.54
N ASN A 136 -3.17 1.72 -2.08
CA ASN A 136 -2.91 2.15 -3.46
C ASN A 136 -1.62 2.96 -3.55
N ASP A 137 -0.85 2.69 -4.60
CA ASP A 137 0.26 3.54 -5.04
C ASP A 137 -0.25 4.70 -5.89
N ARG A 138 0.05 5.93 -5.46
CA ARG A 138 -0.25 7.14 -6.22
C ARG A 138 0.86 8.18 -6.06
N PHE A 139 1.06 8.99 -7.09
CA PHE A 139 1.83 10.22 -6.97
C PHE A 139 1.06 11.22 -6.10
N THR A 140 1.75 11.75 -5.09
CA THR A 140 1.22 12.75 -4.17
C THR A 140 1.95 14.08 -4.34
N LEU A 141 1.19 15.16 -4.44
CA LEU A 141 1.69 16.52 -4.36
C LEU A 141 1.93 16.91 -2.89
N PHE A 142 3.19 17.15 -2.53
CA PHE A 142 3.55 17.69 -1.22
C PHE A 142 3.52 19.22 -1.17
N GLY A 143 3.53 19.87 -2.33
CA GLY A 143 3.47 21.32 -2.49
C GLY A 143 4.59 21.85 -3.39
N THR A 144 5.06 23.06 -3.14
CA THR A 144 6.26 23.60 -3.83
C THR A 144 7.51 22.84 -3.40
N SER A 145 8.50 22.74 -4.27
CA SER A 145 9.81 22.15 -3.94
C SER A 145 10.45 22.84 -2.74
N HIS A 146 10.96 22.03 -1.83
CA HIS A 146 11.71 22.52 -0.66
C HIS A 146 13.16 22.91 -1.01
N ASP A 147 13.64 22.63 -2.23
CA ASP A 147 14.90 23.18 -2.77
C ASP A 147 14.76 24.66 -3.17
N GLY A 148 13.55 25.22 -3.09
CA GLY A 148 13.26 26.61 -3.40
C GLY A 148 12.99 26.85 -4.88
N PRO A 149 12.67 28.10 -5.26
CA PRO A 149 12.19 28.40 -6.60
C PRO A 149 13.29 28.34 -7.68
N GLU A 150 14.57 28.49 -7.32
CA GLU A 150 15.70 28.38 -8.27
C GLU A 150 15.81 26.97 -8.87
N ALA A 151 15.27 25.94 -8.20
CA ALA A 151 15.23 24.57 -8.70
C ALA A 151 14.59 24.46 -10.10
N VAL A 152 13.62 25.32 -10.42
CA VAL A 152 12.99 25.35 -11.75
C VAL A 152 13.95 25.84 -12.83
N LEU A 153 14.82 26.82 -12.50
CA LEU A 153 15.78 27.38 -13.44
C LEU A 153 16.96 26.42 -13.62
N ALA A 154 17.46 25.82 -12.53
CA ALA A 154 18.48 24.78 -12.59
C ALA A 154 18.05 23.60 -13.48
N GLY A 155 16.81 23.12 -13.31
CA GLY A 155 16.28 22.04 -14.16
C GLY A 155 16.17 22.41 -15.65
N LEU A 156 16.01 23.70 -15.99
CA LEU A 156 16.01 24.17 -17.38
C LEU A 156 17.42 24.25 -17.97
N ASP A 157 18.41 24.62 -17.16
CA ASP A 157 19.82 24.62 -17.56
C ASP A 157 20.30 23.18 -17.83
N ASP A 158 19.94 22.24 -16.95
CA ASP A 158 20.31 20.83 -17.04
C ASP A 158 19.68 20.12 -18.27
N ALA A 159 18.53 20.60 -18.75
CA ALA A 159 17.82 20.03 -19.90
C ALA A 159 18.48 20.35 -21.27
N GLY A 160 19.50 21.21 -21.28
CA GLY A 160 20.30 21.52 -22.47
C GLY A 160 20.36 23.00 -22.84
N PRO A 161 21.27 23.38 -23.75
CA PRO A 161 21.47 24.78 -24.13
C PRO A 161 20.23 25.35 -24.84
N GLY A 162 19.71 26.47 -24.33
CA GLY A 162 18.57 27.20 -24.92
C GLY A 162 17.22 26.98 -24.23
N GLY A 163 17.15 26.24 -23.11
CA GLY A 163 15.90 26.03 -22.36
C GLY A 163 15.24 27.35 -21.92
N ILE A 164 16.03 28.28 -21.37
CA ILE A 164 15.53 29.60 -20.96
C ILE A 164 15.12 30.46 -22.17
N ASP A 165 15.87 30.42 -23.28
CA ASP A 165 15.49 31.10 -24.52
C ASP A 165 14.13 30.64 -25.04
N ALA A 166 13.90 29.32 -25.06
CA ALA A 166 12.66 28.73 -25.51
C ALA A 166 11.49 29.10 -24.58
N LEU A 167 11.72 29.07 -23.26
CA LEU A 167 10.74 29.53 -22.27
C LEU A 167 10.37 31.00 -22.50
N VAL A 168 11.35 31.89 -22.66
CA VAL A 168 11.12 33.33 -22.87
C VAL A 168 10.32 33.57 -24.15
N ARG A 169 10.68 32.92 -25.26
CA ARG A 169 9.93 33.04 -26.52
C ARG A 169 8.49 32.55 -26.37
N TRP A 170 8.30 31.41 -25.70
CA TRP A 170 6.97 30.87 -25.42
C TRP A 170 6.15 31.80 -24.52
N ALA A 171 6.78 32.45 -23.53
CA ALA A 171 6.18 33.48 -22.68
C ALA A 171 5.92 34.82 -23.40
N GLY A 172 6.32 34.95 -24.67
CA GLY A 172 6.11 36.14 -25.51
C GLY A 172 7.17 37.23 -25.36
N GLY A 173 8.34 36.90 -24.80
CA GLY A 173 9.52 37.76 -24.74
C GLY A 173 10.44 37.57 -25.95
N THR A 174 11.31 38.55 -26.20
CA THR A 174 12.29 38.46 -27.32
C THR A 174 13.72 38.72 -26.88
N ARG A 175 13.94 39.73 -26.03
CA ARG A 175 15.25 40.11 -25.50
C ARG A 175 15.20 39.98 -24.00
N TRP A 176 16.03 39.09 -23.45
CA TRP A 176 15.95 38.75 -22.04
C TRP A 176 17.29 38.79 -21.30
N ALA A 177 17.20 38.88 -19.99
CA ALA A 177 18.32 38.74 -19.06
C ALA A 177 17.89 37.84 -17.87
N ARG A 178 18.85 37.20 -17.20
CA ARG A 178 18.63 36.46 -15.95
C ARG A 178 19.08 37.32 -14.76
N LEU A 179 18.32 37.23 -13.68
CA LEU A 179 18.76 37.65 -12.35
C LEU A 179 18.47 36.49 -11.39
N GLY A 180 19.49 35.67 -11.12
CA GLY A 180 19.40 34.52 -10.23
C GLY A 180 19.40 34.90 -8.76
N ASP A 181 19.21 33.90 -7.90
CA ASP A 181 19.41 34.05 -6.46
C ASP A 181 20.90 34.30 -6.15
N GLY A 182 21.20 35.29 -5.30
CA GLY A 182 22.58 35.68 -4.95
C GLY A 182 23.36 36.53 -5.96
N ASP A 183 22.87 36.72 -7.20
CA ASP A 183 23.49 37.63 -8.17
C ASP A 183 23.56 39.07 -7.61
N ALA A 184 24.72 39.71 -7.73
CA ALA A 184 24.86 41.12 -7.42
C ALA A 184 23.91 41.93 -8.31
N VAL A 185 23.10 42.81 -7.71
CA VAL A 185 22.16 43.67 -8.42
C VAL A 185 22.94 44.50 -9.45
N PRO A 186 22.76 44.28 -10.77
CA PRO A 186 23.51 45.04 -11.76
C PRO A 186 23.04 46.50 -11.73
N GLY A 187 23.94 47.43 -11.46
CA GLY A 187 23.66 48.87 -11.53
C GLY A 187 23.44 49.40 -12.96
N ALA A 188 23.72 48.60 -14.01
CA ALA A 188 23.67 48.99 -15.42
C ALA A 188 23.64 47.70 -16.28
N THR A 189 22.77 47.42 -17.25
CA THR A 189 21.67 48.13 -17.91
C THR A 189 20.69 47.05 -18.42
N ILE A 190 19.47 46.99 -17.89
CA ILE A 190 18.35 46.22 -18.48
C ILE A 190 17.79 46.91 -19.75
N ASP A 191 18.56 47.80 -20.37
CA ASP A 191 18.13 48.59 -21.51
C ASP A 191 18.07 47.73 -22.77
N GLY A 192 16.96 47.82 -23.49
CA GLY A 192 16.66 46.90 -24.59
C GLY A 192 16.21 45.50 -24.17
N ILE A 193 16.15 45.18 -22.87
CA ILE A 193 15.57 43.94 -22.35
C ILE A 193 14.06 44.13 -22.18
N ASP A 194 13.26 43.21 -22.75
CA ASP A 194 11.79 43.18 -22.59
C ASP A 194 11.33 42.15 -21.56
N THR A 195 12.18 41.17 -21.21
CA THR A 195 11.85 40.09 -20.27
C THR A 195 12.99 39.83 -19.30
N LEU A 196 12.71 39.82 -17.99
CA LEU A 196 13.68 39.42 -16.97
C LEU A 196 13.27 38.06 -16.39
N VAL A 197 14.18 37.09 -16.47
CA VAL A 197 14.01 35.77 -15.86
C VAL A 197 14.56 35.82 -14.44
N THR A 198 13.69 35.72 -13.44
CA THR A 198 14.09 35.83 -12.04
C THR A 198 13.10 35.17 -11.10
N VAL A 199 13.62 34.46 -10.11
CA VAL A 199 12.84 33.91 -8.99
C VAL A 199 13.02 34.72 -7.70
N ARG A 200 13.72 35.86 -7.78
CA ARG A 200 13.88 36.79 -6.66
C ARG A 200 12.54 37.44 -6.34
N PRO A 201 12.15 37.57 -5.07
CA PRO A 201 10.86 38.14 -4.72
C PRO A 201 10.81 39.62 -5.12
N PHE A 202 9.63 40.10 -5.53
CA PHE A 202 9.48 41.43 -6.14
C PHE A 202 10.03 42.58 -5.29
N ALA A 203 9.86 42.51 -3.96
CA ALA A 203 10.35 43.53 -3.03
C ALA A 203 11.88 43.69 -3.06
N GLU A 204 12.61 42.64 -3.42
CA GLU A 204 14.08 42.60 -3.47
C GLU A 204 14.63 42.92 -4.87
N LEU A 205 13.75 43.09 -5.86
CA LEU A 205 14.16 43.52 -7.20
C LEU A 205 14.62 44.99 -7.19
N PRO A 206 15.55 45.38 -8.07
CA PRO A 206 16.01 46.77 -8.17
C PRO A 206 14.84 47.72 -8.47
N GLU A 207 14.86 48.93 -7.93
CA GLU A 207 13.77 49.92 -8.11
C GLU A 207 13.42 50.15 -9.59
N ARG A 208 14.44 50.25 -10.45
CA ARG A 208 14.26 50.39 -11.90
C ARG A 208 13.55 49.20 -12.55
N VAL A 209 13.79 47.98 -12.07
CA VAL A 209 13.09 46.76 -12.54
C VAL A 209 11.62 46.81 -12.11
N ARG A 210 11.37 47.11 -10.82
CA ARG A 210 9.99 47.23 -10.29
C ARG A 210 9.19 48.28 -11.03
N ALA A 211 9.75 49.47 -11.23
CA ALA A 211 9.12 50.57 -11.96
C ALA A 211 8.79 50.18 -13.41
N ARG A 212 9.72 49.51 -14.11
CA ARG A 212 9.49 49.08 -15.50
C ARG A 212 8.44 47.98 -15.64
N TYR A 213 8.39 47.06 -14.68
CA TYR A 213 7.33 46.05 -14.61
C TYR A 213 5.96 46.70 -14.40
N LEU A 214 5.83 47.59 -13.42
CA LEU A 214 4.58 48.33 -13.16
C LEU A 214 4.16 49.24 -14.32
N ALA A 215 5.13 49.75 -15.10
CA ALA A 215 4.89 50.50 -16.32
C ALA A 215 4.58 49.62 -17.55
N ARG A 216 4.59 48.28 -17.41
CA ARG A 216 4.38 47.30 -18.49
C ARG A 216 5.40 47.38 -19.63
N THR A 217 6.62 47.82 -19.31
CA THR A 217 7.75 47.91 -20.25
C THR A 217 8.78 46.79 -20.06
N LEU A 218 8.55 45.91 -19.07
CA LEU A 218 9.39 44.76 -18.75
C LEU A 218 8.48 43.66 -18.21
N ARG A 219 8.61 42.44 -18.72
CA ARG A 219 7.96 41.23 -18.19
C ARG A 219 8.86 40.55 -17.18
N LEU A 220 8.26 39.89 -16.20
CA LEU A 220 8.96 39.02 -15.26
C LEU A 220 8.52 37.57 -15.51
N VAL A 221 9.51 36.68 -15.67
CA VAL A 221 9.27 35.24 -15.84
C VAL A 221 10.04 34.47 -14.75
N PRO A 222 9.36 33.73 -13.87
CA PRO A 222 7.90 33.68 -13.72
C PRO A 222 7.29 35.00 -13.21
N SER A 223 5.97 35.13 -13.32
CA SER A 223 5.24 36.28 -12.79
C SER A 223 5.38 36.34 -11.25
N PRO A 224 5.52 37.53 -10.64
CA PRO A 224 5.70 37.69 -9.19
C PRO A 224 4.64 37.01 -8.34
N ALA A 225 3.39 37.02 -8.82
CA ALA A 225 2.24 36.37 -8.16
C ALA A 225 2.49 34.88 -7.88
N SER A 226 3.26 34.19 -8.73
CA SER A 226 3.54 32.76 -8.58
C SER A 226 4.56 32.44 -7.48
N LEU A 227 5.39 33.42 -7.10
CA LEU A 227 6.44 33.25 -6.11
C LEU A 227 5.91 33.29 -4.67
N VAL A 228 4.65 33.70 -4.46
CA VAL A 228 4.05 33.83 -3.10
C VAL A 228 4.12 32.54 -2.30
N PHE A 229 4.02 31.38 -2.95
CA PHE A 229 4.08 30.07 -2.30
C PHE A 229 5.47 29.75 -1.74
N ALA A 230 6.54 30.21 -2.39
CA ALA A 230 7.93 29.94 -1.98
C ALA A 230 8.44 30.87 -0.87
N TYR A 231 7.82 32.05 -0.74
CA TYR A 231 8.28 33.12 0.15
C TYR A 231 7.34 33.42 1.32
N HIS A 232 6.52 32.45 1.75
CA HIS A 232 5.69 32.62 2.94
C HIS A 232 6.58 32.71 4.21
N PRO A 233 6.66 33.86 4.91
CA PRO A 233 7.68 34.10 5.93
C PRO A 233 7.56 33.15 7.12
N ARG A 234 6.34 32.93 7.62
CA ARG A 234 6.10 32.06 8.78
C ARG A 234 6.41 30.57 8.53
N TYR A 235 6.11 30.03 7.34
CA TYR A 235 6.49 28.65 7.00
C TYR A 235 8.00 28.49 6.81
N ARG A 236 8.72 29.53 6.36
CA ARG A 236 10.19 29.51 6.29
C ARG A 236 10.82 29.46 7.69
N GLU A 237 10.20 30.15 8.66
CA GLU A 237 10.61 30.04 10.07
C GLU A 237 10.29 28.66 10.64
N LEU A 238 9.08 28.14 10.42
CA LEU A 238 8.70 26.78 10.81
C LEU A 238 9.63 25.72 10.18
N ALA A 239 10.11 25.95 8.96
CA ALA A 239 11.00 25.02 8.25
C ALA A 239 12.34 24.75 8.96
N LYS A 240 12.72 25.61 9.92
CA LYS A 240 13.90 25.39 10.79
C LYS A 240 13.69 24.25 11.80
N LEU A 241 12.43 23.95 12.15
CA LEU A 241 12.04 22.91 13.10
C LEU A 241 11.34 21.73 12.42
N LEU A 242 10.58 22.02 11.36
CA LEU A 242 9.86 21.04 10.56
C LEU A 242 10.41 21.10 9.12
N PRO A 243 11.44 20.30 8.80
CA PRO A 243 11.96 20.24 7.44
C PRO A 243 10.82 20.11 6.43
N ARG A 244 10.91 20.87 5.33
CA ARG A 244 9.90 20.89 4.25
C ARG A 244 8.56 21.56 4.60
N ALA A 245 8.47 22.34 5.68
CA ALA A 245 7.30 23.19 5.94
C ALA A 245 7.04 24.21 4.81
N THR A 246 8.05 24.54 4.01
CA THR A 246 7.94 25.40 2.82
C THR A 246 7.11 24.82 1.69
N GLN A 247 6.76 23.52 1.71
CA GLN A 247 5.88 22.92 0.70
C GLN A 247 4.40 23.26 0.97
N ILE A 248 4.03 23.42 2.24
CA ILE A 248 2.65 23.56 2.74
C ILE A 248 1.85 24.71 2.12
N PRO A 249 2.40 25.91 1.89
CA PRO A 249 1.63 27.06 1.39
C PRO A 249 0.79 26.77 0.14
N LEU A 250 1.33 25.98 -0.80
CA LEU A 250 0.63 25.65 -2.04
C LEU A 250 -0.58 24.73 -1.79
N LEU A 251 -0.48 23.81 -0.82
CA LEU A 251 -1.54 22.84 -0.54
C LEU A 251 -2.85 23.52 -0.09
N HIS A 252 -2.76 24.64 0.62
CA HIS A 252 -3.93 25.42 1.06
C HIS A 252 -4.78 25.98 -0.07
N LEU A 253 -4.27 25.99 -1.31
CA LEU A 253 -5.02 26.43 -2.48
C LEU A 253 -6.06 25.41 -2.95
N PHE A 254 -5.84 24.13 -2.65
CA PHE A 254 -6.65 23.04 -3.14
C PHE A 254 -7.74 22.70 -2.11
N PRO A 255 -9.03 22.74 -2.49
CA PRO A 255 -10.07 22.20 -1.63
C PRO A 255 -9.89 20.69 -1.49
N ARG A 256 -10.44 20.11 -0.41
CA ARG A 256 -10.47 18.65 -0.21
C ARG A 256 -11.14 17.97 -1.41
N CYS A 257 -10.36 17.33 -2.26
CA CYS A 257 -10.84 16.65 -3.46
C CYS A 257 -9.82 15.57 -3.90
N GLU A 258 -9.77 14.45 -3.19
CA GLU A 258 -8.86 13.33 -3.51
C GLU A 258 -9.17 12.70 -4.89
N ASP A 259 -10.42 12.81 -5.37
CA ASP A 259 -10.86 12.25 -6.65
C ASP A 259 -10.92 13.25 -7.80
N ARG A 260 -10.74 14.55 -7.53
CA ARG A 260 -10.80 15.59 -8.59
C ARG A 260 -9.47 15.70 -9.35
N TYR A 261 -8.38 15.24 -8.76
CA TYR A 261 -7.06 15.30 -9.37
C TYR A 261 -6.52 13.90 -9.56
N ALA A 262 -5.84 13.67 -10.70
CA ALA A 262 -5.25 12.38 -10.97
C ALA A 262 -4.06 12.12 -10.02
N ILE A 263 -3.20 13.14 -9.84
CA ILE A 263 -2.22 13.23 -8.74
C ILE A 263 -2.97 13.50 -7.43
N ARG A 264 -2.66 12.74 -6.37
CA ARG A 264 -3.24 12.92 -5.03
C ARG A 264 -2.79 14.23 -4.39
N ILE A 265 -3.72 14.95 -3.78
CA ILE A 265 -3.43 16.16 -2.99
C ILE A 265 -3.89 15.92 -1.55
N PRO A 266 -2.97 15.82 -0.56
CA PRO A 266 -3.32 15.53 0.82
C PRO A 266 -4.17 16.64 1.44
N GLN A 267 -5.07 16.25 2.34
CA GLN A 267 -5.82 17.21 3.15
C GLN A 267 -4.87 18.06 4.00
N SER A 268 -5.06 19.38 3.96
CA SER A 268 -4.37 20.33 4.82
C SER A 268 -5.29 21.52 5.13
N GLY A 269 -5.02 22.24 6.21
CA GLY A 269 -5.84 23.39 6.57
C GLY A 269 -5.58 23.92 7.98
N TRP A 270 -6.57 24.63 8.49
CA TRP A 270 -6.62 25.15 9.85
C TRP A 270 -7.76 24.46 10.62
N LEU A 271 -7.47 24.02 11.85
CA LEU A 271 -8.42 23.46 12.81
C LEU A 271 -8.63 24.45 13.98
N ASP A 272 -9.84 24.50 14.53
CA ASP A 272 -10.24 25.41 15.61
C ASP A 272 -10.95 24.60 16.71
N GLU A 273 -10.20 24.24 17.75
CA GLU A 273 -10.70 23.56 18.94
C GLU A 273 -11.15 24.63 19.94
N GLY A 274 -12.36 25.18 19.76
CA GLY A 274 -12.86 26.28 20.60
C GLY A 274 -14.04 27.07 20.04
N GLY A 275 -14.32 26.93 18.74
CA GLY A 275 -15.58 27.40 18.13
C GLY A 275 -15.63 28.89 17.78
N HIS A 276 -14.50 29.52 17.45
CA HIS A 276 -14.47 30.94 17.06
C HIS A 276 -14.07 31.13 15.59
N ALA A 277 -15.04 30.93 14.69
CA ALA A 277 -14.83 30.97 13.24
C ALA A 277 -14.54 32.40 12.70
N ARG A 278 -13.29 32.64 12.28
CA ARG A 278 -12.93 33.76 11.38
C ARG A 278 -12.21 33.29 10.08
N HIS A 279 -12.00 31.99 9.91
CA HIS A 279 -11.38 31.38 8.71
C HIS A 279 -12.18 30.17 8.22
N ARG A 280 -11.86 29.67 7.02
CA ARG A 280 -12.36 28.40 6.50
C ARG A 280 -11.74 27.26 7.33
N VAL A 281 -12.37 26.95 8.47
CA VAL A 281 -11.97 25.88 9.39
C VAL A 281 -12.34 24.55 8.76
N VAL A 282 -11.39 23.62 8.70
CA VAL A 282 -11.69 22.22 8.38
C VAL A 282 -11.82 21.51 9.71
N ASP A 283 -13.05 21.38 10.20
CA ASP A 283 -13.35 20.79 11.50
C ASP A 283 -13.42 19.26 11.45
N ARG A 284 -13.53 18.68 10.25
CA ARG A 284 -13.66 17.24 10.08
C ARG A 284 -12.72 16.61 9.07
N ILE A 285 -12.33 15.37 9.33
CA ILE A 285 -11.67 14.46 8.39
C ILE A 285 -12.63 13.31 8.10
N ALA A 286 -12.71 12.86 6.85
CA ALA A 286 -13.36 11.58 6.58
C ALA A 286 -12.30 10.51 6.61
N ARG A 287 -12.58 9.43 7.34
CA ARG A 287 -11.70 8.28 7.42
C ARG A 287 -12.10 7.30 6.33
N THR A 288 -11.09 6.77 5.66
CA THR A 288 -11.23 5.58 4.82
C THR A 288 -10.41 4.45 5.42
N HIS A 289 -10.75 3.22 5.04
CA HIS A 289 -10.01 2.03 5.46
C HIS A 289 -10.23 0.92 4.43
N ARG A 290 -9.29 -0.04 4.38
CA ARG A 290 -9.34 -1.16 3.42
C ARG A 290 -10.59 -2.03 3.54
N TRP A 291 -11.17 -2.11 4.74
CA TRP A 291 -12.42 -2.86 5.00
C TRP A 291 -13.71 -2.12 4.61
N GLN A 292 -13.64 -0.93 4.01
CA GLN A 292 -14.86 -0.29 3.50
C GLN A 292 -15.37 -1.05 2.28
N ARG A 293 -16.70 -1.21 2.17
CA ARG A 293 -17.36 -1.91 1.05
C ARG A 293 -17.36 -1.07 -0.24
N VAL A 294 -16.18 -0.62 -0.65
CA VAL A 294 -15.89 0.23 -1.80
C VAL A 294 -14.70 -0.38 -2.53
N ALA A 295 -14.71 -0.40 -3.86
CA ALA A 295 -13.58 -0.92 -4.62
C ALA A 295 -12.29 -0.15 -4.29
N ARG A 296 -11.14 -0.84 -4.33
CA ARG A 296 -9.82 -0.28 -4.00
C ARG A 296 -9.49 0.97 -4.82
N ASP A 297 -9.85 0.99 -6.10
CA ASP A 297 -9.65 2.11 -7.02
C ASP A 297 -10.83 3.10 -7.09
N ALA A 298 -11.89 2.86 -6.32
CA ALA A 298 -13.01 3.79 -6.23
C ALA A 298 -12.70 4.89 -5.19
N GLY A 299 -13.10 6.12 -5.57
CA GLY A 299 -12.99 7.31 -4.73
C GLY A 299 -13.79 7.23 -3.44
N VAL A 300 -13.62 8.23 -2.59
CA VAL A 300 -14.31 8.30 -1.29
C VAL A 300 -15.78 8.65 -1.52
N PRO A 301 -16.74 7.82 -1.08
CA PRO A 301 -18.16 8.12 -1.20
C PRO A 301 -18.54 9.45 -0.52
N ALA A 302 -19.57 10.13 -1.05
CA ALA A 302 -20.01 11.43 -0.56
C ALA A 302 -20.58 11.42 0.88
N ASP A 303 -20.87 10.24 1.42
CA ASP A 303 -21.44 9.93 2.72
C ASP A 303 -20.41 9.47 3.77
N ALA A 304 -19.11 9.64 3.51
CA ALA A 304 -18.06 9.24 4.43
C ALA A 304 -18.21 9.87 5.83
N PHE A 305 -18.11 9.04 6.88
CA PHE A 305 -18.17 9.47 8.27
C PHE A 305 -17.13 10.55 8.55
N HIS A 306 -17.57 11.62 9.20
CA HIS A 306 -16.75 12.79 9.45
C HIS A 306 -16.53 12.98 10.94
N ASP A 307 -15.33 12.61 11.41
CA ASP A 307 -14.90 12.87 12.77
C ASP A 307 -14.30 14.25 12.90
N ARG A 308 -14.40 14.82 14.11
CA ARG A 308 -13.55 15.97 14.45
C ARG A 308 -12.10 15.59 14.21
N VAL A 309 -11.34 16.51 13.63
CA VAL A 309 -9.91 16.28 13.32
C VAL A 309 -9.16 15.79 14.56
N SER A 310 -9.35 16.43 15.73
CA SER A 310 -8.73 15.98 16.99
C SER A 310 -9.09 14.54 17.38
N THR A 311 -10.35 14.14 17.25
CA THR A 311 -10.80 12.78 17.52
C THR A 311 -10.11 11.78 16.60
N ALA A 312 -10.11 12.01 15.29
CA ALA A 312 -9.48 11.12 14.32
C ALA A 312 -7.96 11.04 14.47
N LEU A 313 -7.31 12.13 14.91
CA LEU A 313 -5.87 12.14 15.11
C LEU A 313 -5.45 11.37 16.37
N PHE A 314 -6.18 11.51 17.49
CA PHE A 314 -5.66 11.13 18.80
C PHE A 314 -6.52 10.15 19.62
N SER A 315 -7.80 9.99 19.30
CA SER A 315 -8.71 9.24 20.17
C SER A 315 -8.47 7.74 20.08
N THR A 316 -8.35 7.10 21.25
CA THR A 316 -8.34 5.63 21.40
C THR A 316 -9.60 5.12 22.08
N GLU A 317 -10.61 5.98 22.23
CA GLU A 317 -11.91 5.61 22.79
C GLU A 317 -12.58 4.55 21.90
N PRO A 318 -13.25 3.55 22.49
CA PRO A 318 -13.87 2.46 21.73
C PRO A 318 -14.80 2.93 20.60
N ASP A 319 -15.57 4.00 20.82
CA ASP A 319 -16.48 4.54 19.81
C ASP A 319 -15.74 5.23 18.66
N ALA A 320 -14.55 5.79 18.93
CA ALA A 320 -13.74 6.43 17.90
C ALA A 320 -12.94 5.41 17.08
N ILE A 321 -12.51 4.30 17.69
CA ILE A 321 -11.81 3.19 17.02
C ILE A 321 -12.79 2.32 16.22
N GLY A 322 -14.04 2.19 16.69
CA GLY A 322 -15.01 1.34 16.00
C GLY A 322 -14.53 -0.11 15.88
N LEU A 323 -14.78 -0.72 14.72
CA LEU A 323 -14.18 -2.00 14.33
C LEU A 323 -12.93 -1.88 13.47
N TYR A 324 -12.70 -0.76 12.76
CA TYR A 324 -11.64 -0.67 11.74
C TYR A 324 -10.90 0.67 11.72
N ASP A 325 -11.34 1.65 12.51
CA ASP A 325 -10.78 3.00 12.49
C ASP A 325 -9.55 3.11 13.38
N LYS A 326 -8.63 3.99 12.99
CA LYS A 326 -7.35 4.16 13.67
C LYS A 326 -7.00 5.61 13.99
N PRO A 327 -6.21 5.87 15.04
CA PRO A 327 -5.65 7.19 15.28
C PRO A 327 -4.65 7.57 14.19
N LEU A 328 -4.75 8.79 13.67
CA LEU A 328 -3.96 9.27 12.53
C LEU A 328 -2.77 10.17 12.91
N ALA A 329 -2.39 10.24 14.20
CA ALA A 329 -1.34 11.16 14.67
C ALA A 329 0.02 10.99 13.98
N ARG A 330 0.36 9.79 13.48
CA ARG A 330 1.59 9.56 12.72
C ARG A 330 1.51 10.06 11.28
N ASN A 331 0.30 10.20 10.75
CA ASN A 331 0.03 10.65 9.39
C ASN A 331 -0.27 12.15 9.35
N VAL A 332 0.12 12.94 10.37
CA VAL A 332 -0.15 14.37 10.42
C VAL A 332 1.06 15.16 10.91
N GLN A 333 1.16 16.40 10.45
CA GLN A 333 2.02 17.41 11.04
C GLN A 333 1.17 18.58 11.50
N ILE A 334 1.42 19.10 12.70
CA ILE A 334 0.59 20.09 13.39
C ILE A 334 1.46 21.24 13.91
N TRP A 335 0.98 22.47 13.75
CA TRP A 335 1.59 23.68 14.30
C TRP A 335 0.52 24.63 14.83
N THR A 336 0.88 25.56 15.69
CA THR A 336 -0.03 26.59 16.22
C THR A 336 -0.29 27.73 15.22
N GLU A 337 -1.25 28.60 15.50
CA GLU A 337 -1.50 29.83 14.71
C GLU A 337 -0.28 30.74 14.54
N ASP A 338 0.64 30.77 15.51
CA ASP A 338 1.93 31.47 15.45
C ASP A 338 3.08 30.65 14.84
N TYR A 339 2.77 29.48 14.26
CA TYR A 339 3.70 28.60 13.52
C TYR A 339 4.77 27.95 14.40
N ARG A 340 4.47 27.67 15.66
CA ARG A 340 5.27 26.78 16.51
C ARG A 340 4.87 25.33 16.23
N LEU A 341 5.87 24.46 16.01
CA LEU A 341 5.65 23.02 15.83
C LEU A 341 5.01 22.41 17.08
N VAL A 342 3.94 21.63 16.88
CA VAL A 342 3.25 20.85 17.92
C VAL A 342 3.54 19.36 17.74
N LEU A 343 3.45 18.86 16.49
CA LEU A 343 3.66 17.46 16.17
C LEU A 343 4.28 17.29 14.78
N ASP A 344 5.33 16.49 14.69
CA ASP A 344 5.81 15.89 13.44
C ASP A 344 5.55 14.37 13.49
N GLY A 345 4.33 13.98 13.11
CA GLY A 345 3.81 12.62 13.28
C GLY A 345 4.75 11.51 12.83
N PRO A 346 5.28 11.54 11.59
CA PRO A 346 6.12 10.47 11.06
C PRO A 346 7.31 10.07 11.94
N VAL A 347 7.86 11.01 12.73
CA VAL A 347 9.02 10.76 13.61
C VAL A 347 8.68 10.83 15.10
N ALA A 348 7.48 11.27 15.48
CA ALA A 348 7.09 11.55 16.86
C ALA A 348 6.84 10.30 17.70
N ASP A 349 7.64 9.98 18.72
CA ASP A 349 7.33 8.89 19.65
C ASP A 349 5.97 9.02 20.38
N ARG A 350 5.60 7.97 21.12
CA ARG A 350 4.39 7.93 21.95
C ARG A 350 4.26 9.12 22.92
N GLU A 351 5.36 9.60 23.48
CA GLU A 351 5.32 10.73 24.42
C GLU A 351 5.00 12.04 23.67
N ALA A 352 5.58 12.24 22.49
CA ALA A 352 5.30 13.36 21.62
C ALA A 352 3.85 13.38 21.14
N ILE A 353 3.31 12.22 20.74
CA ILE A 353 1.88 12.08 20.39
C ILE A 353 0.99 12.45 21.57
N ALA A 354 1.27 11.92 22.77
CA ALA A 354 0.48 12.22 23.97
C ALA A 354 0.56 13.71 24.39
N ARG A 355 1.72 14.36 24.21
CA ARG A 355 1.86 15.81 24.44
C ARG A 355 1.03 16.61 23.45
N ALA A 356 1.11 16.28 22.16
CA ALA A 356 0.33 16.94 21.11
C ALA A 356 -1.19 16.77 21.33
N ALA A 357 -1.64 15.57 21.71
CA ALA A 357 -3.03 15.30 22.04
C ALA A 357 -3.55 16.20 23.17
N ARG A 358 -2.76 16.38 24.25
CA ARG A 358 -3.11 17.29 25.36
C ARG A 358 -3.15 18.76 24.93
N GLU A 359 -2.18 19.19 24.12
CA GLU A 359 -2.12 20.58 23.65
C GLU A 359 -3.30 20.92 22.72
N VAL A 360 -3.60 20.06 21.75
CA VAL A 360 -4.75 20.24 20.84
C VAL A 360 -6.07 20.16 21.62
N GLY A 361 -6.19 19.21 22.55
CA GLY A 361 -7.38 19.04 23.39
C GLY A 361 -7.63 20.18 24.39
N ALA A 362 -6.62 20.99 24.72
CA ALA A 362 -6.77 22.18 25.55
C ALA A 362 -7.45 23.35 24.82
N GLY A 363 -7.64 23.23 23.50
CA GLY A 363 -8.26 24.22 22.65
C GLY A 363 -7.27 25.20 22.02
N GLY A 364 -7.71 25.88 20.96
CA GLY A 364 -6.91 26.82 20.19
C GLY A 364 -7.03 26.61 18.68
N ARG A 365 -6.25 27.39 17.92
CA ARG A 365 -6.16 27.27 16.47
C ARG A 365 -4.83 26.65 16.06
N PHE A 366 -4.90 25.62 15.22
CA PHE A 366 -3.74 24.89 14.75
C PHE A 366 -3.79 24.74 13.23
N GLY A 367 -2.66 24.86 12.57
CA GLY A 367 -2.52 24.42 11.19
C GLY A 367 -2.13 22.94 11.17
N TYR A 368 -2.58 22.22 10.15
CA TYR A 368 -2.20 20.83 9.96
C TYR A 368 -2.07 20.46 8.48
N ARG A 369 -1.31 19.40 8.22
CA ARG A 369 -1.38 18.65 6.96
C ARG A 369 -1.35 17.16 7.23
N MET A 370 -2.15 16.40 6.49
CA MET A 370 -1.95 14.97 6.34
C MET A 370 -0.64 14.75 5.59
N TYR A 371 0.18 13.85 6.12
CA TYR A 371 1.50 13.53 5.60
C TYR A 371 1.61 12.01 5.45
N PHE A 372 1.51 11.56 4.21
CA PHE A 372 1.79 10.18 3.84
C PHE A 372 3.28 10.07 3.51
N PRO A 373 4.00 9.06 4.04
CA PRO A 373 5.43 8.99 3.82
C PRO A 373 5.79 8.90 2.34
N PRO A 374 6.74 9.72 1.86
CA PRO A 374 7.25 9.62 0.49
C PRO A 374 7.92 8.27 0.28
N MET A 375 7.97 7.80 -0.97
CA MET A 375 8.70 6.58 -1.34
C MET A 375 10.17 6.68 -0.91
N ARG A 376 10.77 5.54 -0.61
CA ARG A 376 12.14 5.44 -0.11
C ARG A 376 12.98 4.48 -0.93
N ALA A 377 14.25 4.84 -1.07
CA ALA A 377 15.30 3.93 -1.47
C ALA A 377 16.19 3.68 -0.25
N GLY A 378 16.09 2.48 0.34
CA GLY A 378 16.72 2.21 1.62
C GLY A 378 16.28 3.20 2.70
N VAL A 379 17.23 3.92 3.30
CA VAL A 379 16.97 4.90 4.38
C VAL A 379 16.65 6.31 3.90
N ARG A 380 16.64 6.54 2.57
CA ARG A 380 16.48 7.86 1.98
C ARG A 380 15.09 8.05 1.39
N GLU A 381 14.45 9.16 1.71
CA GLU A 381 13.20 9.60 1.12
C GLU A 381 13.43 10.21 -0.26
N LEU A 382 12.58 9.85 -1.21
CA LEU A 382 12.69 10.32 -2.58
C LEU A 382 11.64 11.41 -2.85
N PHE A 383 12.10 12.58 -3.28
CA PHE A 383 11.24 13.64 -3.79
C PHE A 383 11.58 13.93 -5.25
N TRP A 384 10.55 13.99 -6.08
CA TRP A 384 10.64 14.46 -7.44
C TRP A 384 10.35 15.96 -7.49
N HIS A 385 11.37 16.72 -7.88
CA HIS A 385 11.28 18.16 -8.08
C HIS A 385 10.93 18.44 -9.54
N VAL A 386 9.63 18.49 -9.83
CA VAL A 386 9.11 18.63 -11.19
C VAL A 386 8.78 20.10 -11.53
N PRO A 387 9.34 20.65 -12.61
CA PRO A 387 8.99 21.97 -13.12
C PRO A 387 7.54 22.03 -13.64
N LEU A 388 6.67 22.79 -12.97
CA LEU A 388 5.36 23.18 -13.49
C LEU A 388 5.48 24.55 -14.15
N ILE A 389 5.49 24.57 -15.48
CA ILE A 389 5.60 25.78 -16.29
C ILE A 389 4.34 25.92 -17.14
N ALA A 390 3.57 26.97 -16.92
CA ALA A 390 2.26 27.14 -17.57
C ALA A 390 1.85 28.61 -17.70
N ARG A 391 0.91 28.86 -18.61
CA ARG A 391 0.20 30.14 -18.79
C ARG A 391 -1.29 29.85 -18.98
N PRO A 392 -2.20 30.82 -18.86
CA PRO A 392 -3.62 30.58 -19.04
C PRO A 392 -3.91 29.81 -20.33
N GLY A 393 -4.56 28.65 -20.20
CA GLY A 393 -4.96 27.79 -21.31
C GLY A 393 -3.96 26.72 -21.75
N GLU A 394 -2.70 26.73 -21.29
CA GLU A 394 -1.73 25.69 -21.68
C GLU A 394 -0.52 25.55 -20.73
N ARG A 395 -0.06 24.31 -20.55
CA ARG A 395 1.24 23.98 -19.95
C ARG A 395 2.31 23.99 -21.03
N TRP A 396 3.53 24.45 -20.71
CA TRP A 396 4.62 24.51 -21.68
C TRP A 396 5.07 23.09 -22.07
N PRO A 397 4.99 22.70 -23.36
CA PRO A 397 5.35 21.35 -23.80
C PRO A 397 6.84 21.02 -23.64
N GLY A 398 7.69 22.06 -23.59
CA GLY A 398 9.14 21.94 -23.42
C GLY A 398 9.61 21.86 -21.96
N ALA A 399 8.70 21.78 -20.99
CA ALA A 399 9.07 21.66 -19.58
C ALA A 399 9.86 20.36 -19.35
N PRO A 400 11.05 20.43 -18.73
CA PRO A 400 11.85 19.24 -18.44
C PRO A 400 11.24 18.43 -17.30
N LEU A 401 11.71 17.19 -17.12
CA LEU A 401 11.28 16.35 -16.00
C LEU A 401 11.82 16.85 -14.64
N GLY A 402 12.82 17.73 -14.63
CA GLY A 402 13.48 18.15 -13.39
C GLY A 402 14.40 17.07 -12.85
N TYR A 403 14.47 16.94 -11.52
CA TYR A 403 15.38 16.00 -10.86
C TYR A 403 14.73 15.36 -9.62
N LEU A 404 15.25 14.20 -9.23
CA LEU A 404 14.89 13.51 -7.99
C LEU A 404 15.95 13.78 -6.92
N THR A 405 15.56 13.85 -5.65
CA THR A 405 16.47 13.87 -4.51
C THR A 405 16.22 12.68 -3.61
N ALA A 406 17.29 11.97 -3.24
CA ALA A 406 17.29 11.00 -2.17
C ALA A 406 17.87 11.62 -0.89
N GLU A 407 16.99 11.86 0.07
CA GLU A 407 17.24 12.68 1.27
C GLU A 407 17.25 11.84 2.55
N ARG A 408 18.19 12.14 3.45
CA ARG A 408 18.24 11.62 4.81
C ARG A 408 18.72 12.73 5.74
N ALA A 409 18.08 12.88 6.90
CA ALA A 409 18.48 13.85 7.91
C ALA A 409 19.96 13.68 8.28
N GLY A 410 20.72 14.78 8.30
CA GLY A 410 22.16 14.77 8.61
C GLY A 410 23.08 14.30 7.49
N ALA A 411 22.56 13.97 6.30
CA ALA A 411 23.35 13.59 5.13
C ALA A 411 23.07 14.52 3.94
N ALA A 412 24.06 14.70 3.06
CA ALA A 412 23.86 15.43 1.81
C ALA A 412 22.82 14.72 0.93
N PRO A 413 21.87 15.44 0.30
CA PRO A 413 20.95 14.85 -0.67
C PRO A 413 21.70 14.28 -1.88
N VAL A 414 21.28 13.11 -2.36
CA VAL A 414 21.77 12.55 -3.63
C VAL A 414 20.81 12.97 -4.73
N ARG A 415 21.31 13.67 -5.75
CA ARG A 415 20.51 14.01 -6.94
C ARG A 415 20.50 12.85 -7.92
N LEU A 416 19.32 12.50 -8.40
CA LEU A 416 19.07 11.43 -9.37
C LEU A 416 18.29 12.01 -10.56
N ALA A 417 18.43 11.40 -11.73
CA ALA A 417 17.72 11.82 -12.93
C ALA A 417 16.43 10.99 -13.09
N PRO A 418 15.24 11.61 -13.14
CA PRO A 418 14.02 10.90 -13.46
C PRO A 418 14.03 10.44 -14.93
N GLU A 419 13.53 9.25 -15.18
CA GLU A 419 13.50 8.64 -16.51
C GLU A 419 12.06 8.25 -16.89
N ARG A 420 11.62 8.68 -18.07
CA ARG A 420 10.41 8.14 -18.69
C ARG A 420 10.80 6.91 -19.51
N LEU A 421 10.27 5.75 -19.12
CA LEU A 421 10.61 4.48 -19.79
C LEU A 421 10.25 4.47 -21.28
N ALA A 422 9.09 5.05 -21.63
CA ALA A 422 8.63 5.26 -23.02
C ALA A 422 8.73 4.02 -23.94
N ARG A 423 8.55 2.82 -23.39
CA ARG A 423 8.61 1.53 -24.08
C ARG A 423 7.47 1.44 -25.08
N ALA A 424 7.79 1.25 -26.36
CA ALA A 424 6.81 1.36 -27.45
C ALA A 424 5.54 0.51 -27.27
N GLY A 425 5.67 -0.74 -26.79
CA GLY A 425 4.52 -1.60 -26.50
C GLY A 425 3.64 -1.08 -25.37
N HIS A 426 4.24 -0.55 -24.30
CA HIS A 426 3.53 0.03 -23.17
C HIS A 426 2.90 1.38 -23.51
N VAL A 427 3.56 2.21 -24.34
CA VAL A 427 2.94 3.45 -24.86
C VAL A 427 1.68 3.13 -25.65
N ALA A 428 1.74 2.12 -26.52
CA ALA A 428 0.56 1.68 -27.29
C ALA A 428 -0.54 1.13 -26.38
N ALA A 429 -0.18 0.35 -25.34
CA ALA A 429 -1.13 -0.16 -24.37
C ALA A 429 -1.77 0.96 -23.52
N ALA A 430 -0.99 1.92 -23.03
CA ALA A 430 -1.46 3.06 -22.23
C ALA A 430 -2.40 3.99 -23.01
N ALA A 431 -2.28 4.03 -24.35
CA ALA A 431 -3.19 4.77 -25.22
C ALA A 431 -4.54 4.09 -25.45
N LEU A 432 -4.71 2.82 -25.06
CA LEU A 432 -5.99 2.12 -25.16
C LEU A 432 -7.00 2.71 -24.17
N PRO A 433 -8.32 2.64 -24.48
CA PRO A 433 -9.35 3.17 -23.59
C PRO A 433 -9.25 2.59 -22.17
N VAL A 434 -9.27 3.47 -21.18
CA VAL A 434 -9.32 3.12 -19.76
C VAL A 434 -10.68 3.50 -19.20
N GLN A 435 -11.24 2.62 -18.38
CA GLN A 435 -12.42 2.87 -17.55
C GLN A 435 -11.99 2.62 -16.11
N HIS A 436 -12.06 3.65 -15.27
CA HIS A 436 -11.84 3.52 -13.84
C HIS A 436 -12.82 2.51 -13.23
N GLY A 437 -12.36 1.64 -12.32
CA GLY A 437 -13.19 0.61 -11.69
C GLY A 437 -13.40 -0.68 -12.52
N ARG A 438 -12.81 -0.80 -13.72
CA ARG A 438 -12.99 -1.98 -14.59
C ARG A 438 -11.70 -2.41 -15.28
N PRO A 439 -11.46 -3.72 -15.46
CA PRO A 439 -10.41 -4.21 -16.34
C PRO A 439 -10.64 -3.71 -17.76
N THR A 440 -9.57 -3.24 -18.39
CA THR A 440 -9.62 -2.65 -19.72
C THR A 440 -8.66 -3.37 -20.66
N ALA A 441 -8.80 -3.12 -21.96
CA ALA A 441 -7.83 -3.57 -22.96
C ALA A 441 -6.41 -3.10 -22.61
N SER A 442 -6.28 -1.91 -22.00
CA SER A 442 -5.01 -1.37 -21.48
C SER A 442 -4.42 -2.25 -20.38
N HIS A 443 -5.20 -2.61 -19.34
CA HIS A 443 -4.72 -3.49 -18.25
C HIS A 443 -4.31 -4.87 -18.76
N ASN A 444 -5.13 -5.49 -19.59
CA ASN A 444 -4.82 -6.81 -20.16
C ASN A 444 -3.53 -6.77 -21.00
N ALA A 445 -3.33 -5.74 -21.83
CA ALA A 445 -2.10 -5.57 -22.59
C ALA A 445 -0.88 -5.31 -21.68
N ARG A 446 -1.04 -4.48 -20.63
CA ARG A 446 0.00 -4.21 -19.63
C ARG A 446 0.47 -5.49 -18.96
N LYS A 447 -0.44 -6.33 -18.47
CA LYS A 447 -0.11 -7.59 -17.77
C LYS A 447 0.75 -8.52 -18.63
N LEU A 448 0.40 -8.68 -19.90
CA LEU A 448 1.18 -9.54 -20.81
C LEU A 448 2.58 -8.97 -21.06
N LEU A 449 2.68 -7.65 -21.27
CA LEU A 449 3.97 -6.99 -21.53
C LEU A 449 4.88 -7.00 -20.28
N ASP A 450 4.34 -6.66 -19.11
CA ASP A 450 5.08 -6.67 -17.84
C ASP A 450 5.53 -8.09 -17.48
N ALA A 451 4.64 -9.08 -17.55
CA ALA A 451 5.00 -10.46 -17.26
C ALA A 451 6.08 -10.99 -18.22
N ARG A 452 6.00 -10.65 -19.51
CA ARG A 452 7.03 -11.02 -20.50
C ARG A 452 8.38 -10.39 -20.18
N ALA A 453 8.38 -9.13 -19.74
CA ALA A 453 9.60 -8.41 -19.38
C ALA A 453 10.24 -9.00 -18.11
N LEU A 454 9.42 -9.24 -17.06
CA LEU A 454 9.90 -9.75 -15.78
C LEU A 454 10.38 -11.21 -15.84
N LEU A 455 9.69 -12.06 -16.60
CA LEU A 455 10.07 -13.47 -16.73
C LEU A 455 11.23 -13.69 -17.71
N GLY A 456 11.53 -12.73 -18.59
CA GLY A 456 12.60 -12.85 -19.57
C GLY A 456 12.30 -13.81 -20.74
N GLU A 457 11.22 -14.60 -20.67
CA GLU A 457 10.82 -15.60 -21.67
C GLU A 457 9.39 -15.38 -22.20
N PRO A 458 9.06 -15.83 -23.44
CA PRO A 458 7.69 -15.83 -23.96
C PRO A 458 6.70 -16.52 -23.01
N LEU A 459 5.51 -15.93 -22.85
CA LEU A 459 4.48 -16.42 -21.96
C LEU A 459 3.78 -17.63 -22.56
N THR A 460 3.62 -18.69 -21.77
CA THR A 460 2.86 -19.86 -22.21
C THR A 460 1.38 -19.48 -22.34
N PRO A 461 0.62 -20.02 -23.31
CA PRO A 461 -0.79 -19.66 -23.50
C PRO A 461 -1.64 -19.80 -22.24
N SER A 462 -1.36 -20.80 -21.40
CA SER A 462 -2.08 -21.03 -20.15
C SER A 462 -1.80 -19.94 -19.11
N PHE A 463 -0.54 -19.56 -18.93
CA PHE A 463 -0.16 -18.49 -18.02
C PHE A 463 -0.65 -17.14 -18.53
N ALA A 464 -0.53 -16.86 -19.83
CA ALA A 464 -1.11 -15.68 -20.45
C ALA A 464 -2.63 -15.60 -20.22
N ARG A 465 -3.37 -16.70 -20.38
CA ARG A 465 -4.82 -16.73 -20.10
C ARG A 465 -5.15 -16.45 -18.64
N SER A 466 -4.30 -16.87 -17.70
CA SER A 466 -4.48 -16.60 -16.26
C SER A 466 -4.25 -15.14 -15.88
N LEU A 467 -3.38 -14.41 -16.59
CA LEU A 467 -3.15 -12.97 -16.38
C LEU A 467 -4.33 -12.13 -16.86
N LEU A 468 -5.03 -12.59 -17.90
CA LEU A 468 -6.06 -11.83 -18.58
C LEU A 468 -7.41 -11.94 -17.87
N ARG A 469 -8.07 -10.80 -17.70
CA ARG A 469 -9.48 -10.75 -17.34
C ARG A 469 -10.33 -10.74 -18.60
N LEU A 470 -10.88 -11.90 -18.93
CA LEU A 470 -11.78 -12.13 -20.07
C LEU A 470 -13.08 -12.77 -19.59
N ALA A 471 -14.13 -12.67 -20.39
CA ALA A 471 -15.36 -13.44 -20.11
C ALA A 471 -15.05 -14.94 -20.09
N LYS A 472 -15.81 -15.75 -19.33
CA LYS A 472 -15.61 -17.21 -19.26
C LYS A 472 -15.74 -17.91 -20.63
N THR A 473 -16.53 -17.34 -21.53
CA THR A 473 -16.72 -17.81 -22.91
C THR A 473 -15.62 -17.37 -23.86
N GLU A 474 -14.78 -16.41 -23.45
CA GLU A 474 -13.74 -15.82 -24.29
C GLU A 474 -12.41 -16.55 -24.06
N THR A 475 -11.83 -17.02 -25.15
CA THR A 475 -10.54 -17.70 -25.17
C THR A 475 -9.38 -16.70 -25.24
N LEU A 476 -8.15 -17.18 -25.03
CA LEU A 476 -6.97 -16.37 -25.30
C LEU A 476 -6.94 -15.92 -26.77
N ASP A 477 -7.26 -16.81 -27.71
CA ASP A 477 -7.20 -16.52 -29.14
C ASP A 477 -8.20 -15.42 -29.53
N ASP A 478 -9.41 -15.43 -28.95
CA ASP A 478 -10.42 -14.38 -29.15
C ASP A 478 -9.88 -13.00 -28.73
N TYR A 479 -9.23 -12.92 -27.56
CA TYR A 479 -8.60 -11.69 -27.09
C TYR A 479 -7.45 -11.26 -28.03
N LEU A 480 -6.55 -12.20 -28.38
CA LEU A 480 -5.39 -11.91 -29.22
C LEU A 480 -5.77 -11.38 -30.61
N ALA A 481 -6.93 -11.80 -31.15
CA ALA A 481 -7.45 -11.30 -32.41
C ALA A 481 -7.68 -9.77 -32.41
N THR A 482 -7.95 -9.18 -31.25
CA THR A 482 -8.21 -7.73 -31.09
C THR A 482 -7.11 -6.98 -30.33
N ALA A 483 -6.18 -7.68 -29.70
CA ALA A 483 -5.08 -7.10 -28.95
C ALA A 483 -4.12 -6.26 -29.83
N ILE A 484 -3.26 -5.46 -29.20
CA ILE A 484 -2.17 -4.78 -29.91
C ILE A 484 -1.08 -5.80 -30.34
N ALA A 485 -0.35 -5.50 -31.41
CA ALA A 485 0.65 -6.42 -31.98
C ALA A 485 1.74 -6.81 -30.97
N GLN A 486 2.16 -5.87 -30.13
CA GLN A 486 3.18 -6.06 -29.11
C GLN A 486 2.73 -7.03 -28.02
N ALA A 487 1.45 -6.96 -27.61
CA ALA A 487 0.87 -7.90 -26.65
C ALA A 487 0.72 -9.30 -27.26
N ARG A 488 0.37 -9.43 -28.55
CA ARG A 488 0.40 -10.74 -29.23
C ARG A 488 1.79 -11.36 -29.26
N ALA A 489 2.82 -10.54 -29.47
CA ALA A 489 4.19 -11.01 -29.59
C ALA A 489 4.79 -11.54 -28.27
N THR A 490 4.10 -11.37 -27.13
CA THR A 490 4.55 -11.92 -25.84
C THR A 490 4.27 -13.42 -25.71
N ILE A 491 3.39 -13.98 -26.54
CA ILE A 491 2.89 -15.35 -26.39
C ILE A 491 3.85 -16.34 -27.06
N GLY A 492 4.25 -17.36 -26.29
CA GLY A 492 5.08 -18.47 -26.73
C GLY A 492 4.28 -19.72 -27.05
N THR A 493 4.94 -20.87 -26.98
CA THR A 493 4.33 -22.18 -27.19
C THR A 493 3.70 -22.71 -25.89
N PRO A 494 2.68 -23.60 -25.98
CA PRO A 494 2.21 -24.38 -24.84
C PRO A 494 3.36 -25.08 -24.10
N ASP A 495 3.33 -25.03 -22.77
CA ASP A 495 4.24 -25.79 -21.91
C ASP A 495 3.53 -26.98 -21.25
N ASP A 496 4.32 -28.01 -20.94
CA ASP A 496 3.88 -29.09 -20.07
C ASP A 496 4.11 -28.68 -18.60
N PRO A 497 3.06 -28.65 -17.74
CA PRO A 497 3.22 -28.36 -16.32
C PRO A 497 4.11 -29.39 -15.60
N GLY A 498 4.41 -30.54 -16.21
CA GLY A 498 5.25 -31.59 -15.64
C GLY A 498 4.53 -32.43 -14.59
N PRO A 499 5.20 -33.46 -14.04
CA PRO A 499 4.58 -34.38 -13.08
C PRO A 499 4.29 -33.68 -11.75
N ALA A 500 3.22 -34.13 -11.08
CA ALA A 500 2.91 -33.67 -9.73
C ALA A 500 3.87 -34.27 -8.69
N LEU A 501 4.12 -33.53 -7.61
CA LEU A 501 4.99 -33.98 -6.52
C LEU A 501 4.20 -34.63 -5.39
N VAL A 502 3.03 -34.07 -5.07
CA VAL A 502 2.19 -34.49 -3.94
C VAL A 502 0.70 -34.62 -4.28
N LEU A 503 0.25 -34.09 -5.43
CA LEU A 503 -1.18 -34.10 -5.80
C LEU A 503 -1.83 -35.48 -5.82
N ASP A 504 -1.11 -36.54 -6.19
CA ASP A 504 -1.67 -37.90 -6.30
C ASP A 504 -2.37 -38.38 -5.04
N ARG A 505 -1.95 -37.90 -3.86
CA ARG A 505 -2.54 -38.25 -2.56
C ARG A 505 -3.56 -37.22 -2.07
N LEU A 506 -3.57 -36.03 -2.65
CA LEU A 506 -4.44 -34.91 -2.26
C LEU A 506 -5.82 -34.98 -2.92
N GLY A 507 -6.00 -35.82 -3.95
CA GLY A 507 -7.30 -36.12 -4.56
C GLY A 507 -8.14 -37.17 -3.81
N ASP A 508 -7.64 -37.72 -2.70
CA ASP A 508 -8.31 -38.82 -2.01
C ASP A 508 -9.48 -38.34 -1.14
N ARG A 509 -10.53 -39.18 -1.05
CA ARG A 509 -11.69 -38.87 -0.21
C ARG A 509 -11.34 -38.69 1.27
N ALA A 510 -10.32 -39.40 1.75
CA ALA A 510 -9.85 -39.27 3.13
C ALA A 510 -9.32 -37.86 3.42
N VAL A 511 -8.67 -37.22 2.45
CA VAL A 511 -8.17 -35.84 2.57
C VAL A 511 -9.34 -34.86 2.62
N GLU A 512 -10.35 -35.01 1.76
CA GLU A 512 -11.58 -34.18 1.81
C GLU A 512 -12.28 -34.26 3.17
N ASP A 513 -12.44 -35.48 3.71
CA ASP A 513 -13.01 -35.70 5.04
C ASP A 513 -12.16 -35.05 6.15
N GLN A 514 -10.84 -35.11 6.02
CA GLN A 514 -9.90 -34.51 6.96
C GLN A 514 -9.97 -32.99 6.93
N ILE A 515 -10.04 -32.38 5.74
CA ILE A 515 -10.24 -30.94 5.56
C ILE A 515 -11.50 -30.52 6.31
N TRP A 516 -12.63 -31.16 6.02
CA TRP A 516 -13.92 -30.83 6.62
C TRP A 516 -13.89 -30.89 8.15
N ARG A 517 -13.40 -32.01 8.70
CA ARG A 517 -13.35 -32.22 10.15
C ARG A 517 -12.39 -31.26 10.85
N CYS A 518 -11.27 -30.93 10.22
CA CYS A 518 -10.29 -30.02 10.78
C CYS A 518 -10.84 -28.61 10.86
N ILE A 519 -11.46 -28.09 9.78
CA ILE A 519 -12.10 -26.78 9.81
C ILE A 519 -13.21 -26.75 10.87
N ALA A 520 -14.06 -27.78 10.92
CA ALA A 520 -15.13 -27.86 11.91
C ALA A 520 -14.61 -27.85 13.36
N ASP A 521 -13.53 -28.58 13.66
CA ASP A 521 -12.92 -28.61 14.99
C ASP A 521 -12.35 -27.24 15.39
N LEU A 522 -11.68 -26.55 14.47
CA LEU A 522 -11.08 -25.24 14.72
C LEU A 522 -12.11 -24.11 14.79
N ALA A 523 -13.13 -24.13 13.92
CA ALA A 523 -14.14 -23.09 13.80
C ALA A 523 -15.31 -23.25 14.77
N GLU A 524 -15.89 -24.45 14.84
CA GLU A 524 -17.12 -24.76 15.58
C GLU A 524 -16.86 -25.55 16.87
N GLY A 525 -15.61 -25.94 17.16
CA GLY A 525 -15.22 -26.73 18.31
C GLY A 525 -15.07 -25.94 19.62
N THR A 526 -13.96 -26.12 20.31
CA THR A 526 -13.78 -25.58 21.68
C THR A 526 -13.27 -24.14 21.74
N PHE A 527 -12.66 -23.64 20.67
CA PHE A 527 -12.03 -22.32 20.63
C PHE A 527 -13.04 -21.27 20.18
N ARG A 528 -13.39 -20.31 21.05
CA ARG A 528 -14.43 -19.30 20.76
C ARG A 528 -13.88 -17.88 20.71
N GLN A 529 -12.96 -17.54 21.62
CA GLN A 529 -12.38 -16.19 21.70
C GLN A 529 -11.01 -16.14 20.99
N LYS A 530 -11.04 -16.03 19.66
CA LYS A 530 -9.87 -16.21 18.78
C LYS A 530 -9.32 -14.90 18.18
N SER A 531 -9.75 -13.73 18.64
CA SER A 531 -9.10 -12.47 18.24
C SER A 531 -7.94 -12.12 19.19
N ASN A 532 -6.88 -11.50 18.67
CA ASN A 532 -5.75 -11.03 19.47
C ASN A 532 -6.15 -10.05 20.58
N SER A 533 -7.24 -9.31 20.36
CA SER A 533 -7.70 -8.25 21.27
C SER A 533 -8.68 -8.72 22.34
N ASP A 534 -9.10 -10.00 22.29
CA ASP A 534 -10.16 -10.54 23.16
C ASP A 534 -9.88 -10.39 24.66
N GLY A 535 -10.98 -10.45 25.43
CA GLY A 535 -11.05 -9.88 26.77
C GLY A 535 -11.39 -8.38 26.73
N ILE A 536 -12.38 -8.01 25.90
CA ILE A 536 -12.78 -6.61 25.70
C ILE A 536 -13.63 -6.13 26.88
N ALA A 537 -13.06 -5.27 27.73
CA ALA A 537 -13.71 -4.82 28.97
C ALA A 537 -15.03 -4.07 28.72
N VAL A 538 -15.14 -3.38 27.57
CA VAL A 538 -16.31 -2.57 27.19
C VAL A 538 -17.46 -3.40 26.61
N ASN A 539 -17.28 -4.72 26.43
CA ASN A 539 -18.37 -5.62 26.06
C ASN A 539 -19.38 -5.87 27.20
N ARG A 540 -19.08 -5.45 28.44
CA ARG A 540 -19.94 -5.71 29.59
C ARG A 540 -21.34 -5.11 29.38
N GLY A 541 -22.36 -5.96 29.46
CA GLY A 541 -23.77 -5.58 29.29
C GLY A 541 -24.21 -5.48 27.83
N LYS A 542 -23.34 -5.79 26.87
CA LYS A 542 -23.69 -5.90 25.45
C LYS A 542 -24.20 -7.31 25.16
N THR A 543 -25.13 -7.40 24.23
CA THR A 543 -25.82 -8.65 23.84
C THR A 543 -25.49 -9.08 22.43
N GLY A 544 -25.02 -8.15 21.58
CA GLY A 544 -24.81 -8.37 20.16
C GLY A 544 -26.10 -8.42 19.34
N GLY A 545 -27.24 -8.15 19.96
CA GLY A 545 -28.53 -8.11 19.29
C GLY A 545 -29.06 -9.47 18.79
N PRO A 546 -30.03 -9.46 17.86
CA PRO A 546 -30.67 -10.66 17.35
C PRO A 546 -29.72 -11.63 16.63
N ALA A 547 -28.73 -11.12 15.89
CA ALA A 547 -27.76 -11.92 15.15
C ALA A 547 -26.91 -12.76 16.11
N ALA A 548 -26.33 -12.12 17.14
CA ALA A 548 -25.57 -12.82 18.18
C ALA A 548 -26.41 -13.90 18.90
N LYS A 549 -27.68 -13.62 19.19
CA LYS A 549 -28.59 -14.58 19.80
C LYS A 549 -28.86 -15.79 18.88
N ALA A 550 -29.08 -15.56 17.59
CA ALA A 550 -29.34 -16.60 16.61
C ALA A 550 -28.11 -17.50 16.39
N ALA A 551 -26.93 -16.91 16.38
CA ALA A 551 -25.66 -17.61 16.21
C ALA A 551 -25.08 -18.18 17.52
N HIS A 552 -25.79 -18.04 18.64
CA HIS A 552 -25.34 -18.47 19.97
C HIS A 552 -23.95 -17.92 20.33
N VAL A 553 -23.72 -16.64 20.06
CA VAL A 553 -22.44 -15.97 20.36
C VAL A 553 -22.25 -15.87 21.87
N HIS A 554 -21.15 -16.45 22.34
CA HIS A 554 -20.76 -16.42 23.74
C HIS A 554 -19.49 -15.59 23.91
N VAL A 555 -19.61 -14.46 24.60
CA VAL A 555 -18.45 -13.61 24.94
C VAL A 555 -17.91 -14.09 26.28
N ALA A 556 -16.65 -14.52 26.30
CA ALA A 556 -15.97 -14.89 27.52
C ALA A 556 -14.97 -13.79 27.93
N GLU A 557 -14.67 -13.72 29.23
CA GLU A 557 -13.61 -12.86 29.77
C GLU A 557 -12.20 -13.45 29.55
N ARG A 558 -12.06 -14.52 28.76
CA ARG A 558 -10.77 -15.17 28.47
C ARG A 558 -10.57 -15.32 26.97
N ARG A 559 -9.35 -15.06 26.52
CA ARG A 559 -8.86 -15.34 25.16
C ARG A 559 -8.50 -16.82 25.04
N ASP A 560 -8.84 -17.44 23.89
CA ASP A 560 -8.55 -18.84 23.57
C ASP A 560 -7.38 -18.99 22.58
N LEU A 561 -6.83 -17.89 22.05
CA LEU A 561 -5.77 -17.92 21.04
C LEU A 561 -4.50 -18.66 21.49
N GLU A 562 -4.13 -18.56 22.78
CA GLU A 562 -3.00 -19.33 23.32
C GLU A 562 -3.27 -20.83 23.28
N ALA A 563 -4.47 -21.26 23.71
CA ALA A 563 -4.89 -22.65 23.70
C ALA A 563 -4.99 -23.22 22.29
N LEU A 564 -5.41 -22.39 21.32
CA LEU A 564 -5.39 -22.73 19.90
C LEU A 564 -3.95 -22.94 19.40
N GLY A 565 -3.01 -22.05 19.76
CA GLY A 565 -1.58 -22.24 19.45
C GLY A 565 -1.02 -23.53 20.04
N ASP A 566 -1.36 -23.85 21.29
CA ASP A 566 -0.96 -25.12 21.94
C ASP A 566 -1.53 -26.35 21.23
N HIS A 567 -2.77 -26.25 20.73
CA HIS A 567 -3.39 -27.28 19.91
C HIS A 567 -2.60 -27.50 18.61
N LEU A 568 -2.24 -26.43 17.90
CA LEU A 568 -1.43 -26.52 16.67
C LEU A 568 -0.06 -27.16 16.94
N HIS A 569 0.62 -26.78 18.03
CA HIS A 569 1.84 -27.44 18.49
C HIS A 569 1.65 -28.95 18.67
N ALA A 570 0.59 -29.37 19.36
CA ALA A 570 0.30 -30.77 19.59
C ALA A 570 0.06 -31.54 18.28
N ARG A 571 -0.64 -30.94 17.33
CA ARG A 571 -0.89 -31.53 16.00
C ARG A 571 0.41 -31.73 15.22
N TYR A 572 1.27 -30.72 15.14
CA TYR A 572 2.56 -30.85 14.47
C TYR A 572 3.50 -31.84 15.15
N ARG A 573 3.53 -31.88 16.49
CA ARG A 573 4.31 -32.87 17.23
C ARG A 573 3.89 -34.30 16.88
N GLY A 574 2.58 -34.53 16.76
CA GLY A 574 2.02 -35.80 16.30
C GLY A 574 2.49 -36.17 14.89
N LEU A 575 2.46 -35.22 13.96
CA LEU A 575 2.90 -35.42 12.57
C LEU A 575 4.42 -35.69 12.46
N ILE A 576 5.24 -34.95 13.21
CA ILE A 576 6.69 -35.17 13.29
C ILE A 576 6.98 -36.57 13.81
N ALA A 577 6.33 -36.97 14.91
CA ALA A 577 6.52 -38.29 15.51
C ALA A 577 6.09 -39.42 14.55
N ALA A 578 4.98 -39.26 13.84
CA ALA A 578 4.48 -40.24 12.87
C ALA A 578 5.44 -40.45 11.68
N HIS A 579 6.09 -39.37 11.22
CA HIS A 579 6.97 -39.44 10.04
C HIS A 579 8.44 -39.68 10.38
N GLY A 580 8.89 -39.37 11.61
CA GLY A 580 10.24 -39.60 12.09
C GLY A 580 11.32 -38.79 11.39
N VAL A 581 11.02 -37.53 11.01
CA VAL A 581 11.95 -36.65 10.28
C VAL A 581 12.90 -35.95 11.27
N ALA A 582 14.18 -36.28 11.20
CA ALA A 582 15.20 -35.64 12.04
C ALA A 582 15.37 -34.16 11.70
N GLY A 583 15.37 -33.30 12.71
CA GLY A 583 15.53 -31.85 12.55
C GLY A 583 14.25 -31.12 12.11
N ALA A 584 13.12 -31.82 12.03
CA ALA A 584 11.81 -31.18 11.98
C ALA A 584 11.37 -30.82 13.41
N GLU A 585 10.85 -29.61 13.60
CA GLU A 585 10.45 -29.09 14.92
C GLU A 585 9.32 -28.06 14.77
N VAL A 586 8.49 -27.93 15.80
CA VAL A 586 7.53 -26.82 15.94
C VAL A 586 8.04 -25.87 17.02
N VAL A 587 8.03 -24.57 16.71
CA VAL A 587 8.64 -23.51 17.52
C VAL A 587 7.77 -22.25 17.50
N ASP A 588 7.93 -21.40 18.51
CA ASP A 588 7.23 -20.12 18.63
C ASP A 588 8.11 -18.94 18.16
N HIS A 589 7.58 -18.07 17.31
CA HIS A 589 8.14 -16.74 17.09
C HIS A 589 7.45 -15.75 18.03
N VAL A 590 8.05 -15.50 19.21
CA VAL A 590 7.47 -14.67 20.28
C VAL A 590 7.84 -13.20 20.12
N PHE A 591 6.86 -12.31 20.21
CA PHE A 591 7.06 -10.86 20.08
C PHE A 591 6.07 -10.05 20.93
N ARG A 592 6.26 -8.72 20.97
CA ARG A 592 5.40 -7.76 21.68
C ARG A 592 4.55 -6.97 20.69
N TRP A 593 3.34 -6.64 21.12
CA TRP A 593 2.44 -5.69 20.47
C TRP A 593 2.76 -4.30 20.99
N ASP A 594 3.79 -3.71 20.39
CA ASP A 594 4.25 -2.39 20.77
C ASP A 594 3.54 -1.32 19.94
N THR A 595 2.53 -0.70 20.54
CA THR A 595 1.73 0.39 19.97
C THR A 595 2.17 1.77 20.48
N ASP A 596 2.06 2.78 19.62
CA ASP A 596 2.14 4.20 19.98
C ASP A 596 0.94 4.64 20.83
N PHE A 597 -0.21 3.96 20.71
CA PHE A 597 -1.45 4.29 21.38
C PHE A 597 -1.81 3.30 22.49
N ASP A 598 -2.46 3.79 23.55
CA ASP A 598 -2.97 2.94 24.62
C ASP A 598 -4.38 2.46 24.32
N LEU A 599 -4.56 1.13 24.36
CA LEU A 599 -5.83 0.44 24.17
C LEU A 599 -6.19 -0.36 25.44
N PRO A 600 -6.36 0.31 26.61
CA PRO A 600 -6.48 -0.36 27.90
C PRO A 600 -7.76 -1.21 28.03
N TRP A 601 -8.71 -1.04 27.11
CA TRP A 601 -9.95 -1.80 27.05
C TRP A 601 -9.82 -3.14 26.31
N MET A 602 -8.66 -3.44 25.72
CA MET A 602 -8.31 -4.73 25.10
C MET A 602 -7.37 -5.53 26.03
N GLU A 603 -7.82 -6.64 26.59
CA GLU A 603 -7.01 -7.44 27.51
C GLU A 603 -5.77 -8.03 26.83
N GLY A 604 -5.91 -8.58 25.62
CA GLY A 604 -4.79 -9.16 24.88
C GLY A 604 -3.62 -8.19 24.74
N TRP A 605 -3.90 -6.94 24.36
CA TRP A 605 -2.92 -5.86 24.34
C TRP A 605 -2.37 -5.55 25.74
N ALA A 606 -3.24 -5.35 26.74
CA ALA A 606 -2.85 -4.97 28.09
C ALA A 606 -1.95 -6.01 28.77
N ARG A 607 -2.19 -7.31 28.52
CA ARG A 607 -1.35 -8.42 28.98
C ARG A 607 0.02 -8.38 28.31
N ASN A 608 0.03 -8.20 26.99
CA ASN A 608 1.26 -8.17 26.19
C ASN A 608 2.21 -7.03 26.57
N ARG A 609 1.65 -5.91 27.08
CA ARG A 609 2.45 -4.80 27.63
C ARG A 609 3.30 -5.20 28.84
N ARG A 610 2.83 -6.17 29.64
CA ARG A 610 3.52 -6.64 30.85
C ARG A 610 4.55 -7.71 30.54
N VAL A 611 4.19 -8.69 29.71
CA VAL A 611 5.05 -9.80 29.28
C VAL A 611 4.75 -10.07 27.81
N ALA A 612 5.78 -10.24 26.98
CA ALA A 612 5.59 -10.62 25.58
C ALA A 612 4.74 -11.88 25.49
N SER A 613 3.58 -11.80 24.83
CA SER A 613 2.58 -12.86 24.82
C SER A 613 2.08 -13.25 23.44
N GLU A 614 2.43 -12.50 22.39
CA GLU A 614 2.04 -12.85 21.02
C GLU A 614 3.08 -13.78 20.43
N ARG A 615 2.60 -14.76 19.65
CA ARG A 615 3.45 -15.74 19.00
C ARG A 615 2.90 -16.13 17.64
N ASN A 616 3.76 -16.17 16.63
CA ASN A 616 3.46 -16.97 15.44
C ASN A 616 3.89 -18.42 15.73
N ILE A 617 3.11 -19.39 15.27
CA ILE A 617 3.47 -20.80 15.37
C ILE A 617 4.21 -21.21 14.11
N VAL A 618 5.41 -21.79 14.24
CA VAL A 618 6.25 -22.15 13.08
C VAL A 618 6.60 -23.63 13.12
N MET A 619 6.10 -24.39 12.15
CA MET A 619 6.57 -25.74 11.87
C MET A 619 7.69 -25.70 10.84
N ARG A 620 8.88 -26.17 11.23
CA ARG A 620 10.07 -26.22 10.37
C ARG A 620 10.27 -27.63 9.84
N ILE A 621 10.24 -27.77 8.52
CA ILE A 621 10.54 -29.01 7.81
C ILE A 621 11.91 -28.86 7.13
N PRO A 622 12.87 -29.75 7.42
CA PRO A 622 14.24 -29.59 6.94
C PRO A 622 14.39 -29.97 5.46
N GLY A 623 15.09 -29.13 4.70
CA GLY A 623 15.62 -29.44 3.37
C GLY A 623 17.12 -29.73 3.41
N ARG A 624 17.73 -29.91 2.24
CA ARG A 624 19.19 -30.07 2.09
C ARG A 624 19.96 -28.79 2.44
N ARG A 625 19.41 -27.64 2.05
CA ARG A 625 19.95 -26.30 2.29
C ARG A 625 19.23 -25.64 3.46
N ARG A 626 19.92 -25.59 4.60
CA ARG A 626 19.41 -25.01 5.85
C ARG A 626 19.51 -23.49 5.92
N ASP A 627 20.18 -22.88 4.93
CA ASP A 627 20.36 -21.44 4.77
C ASP A 627 19.25 -20.78 3.92
N GLU A 628 18.33 -21.58 3.36
CA GLU A 628 17.19 -21.10 2.58
C GLU A 628 15.89 -21.75 3.04
N ALA A 629 14.80 -20.98 3.02
CA ALA A 629 13.47 -21.48 3.35
C ALA A 629 12.39 -20.99 2.36
N VAL A 630 11.38 -21.82 2.14
CA VAL A 630 10.10 -21.45 1.53
C VAL A 630 9.06 -21.34 2.65
N ILE A 631 8.32 -20.24 2.68
CA ILE A 631 7.24 -20.03 3.65
C ILE A 631 5.91 -20.44 3.01
N MET A 632 5.08 -21.18 3.75
CA MET A 632 3.64 -21.27 3.55
C MET A 632 2.98 -20.73 4.81
N ALA A 633 2.10 -19.74 4.70
CA ALA A 633 1.54 -19.07 5.87
C ALA A 633 0.03 -18.83 5.74
N ASP A 634 -0.62 -18.75 6.89
CA ASP A 634 -1.99 -18.26 7.12
C ASP A 634 -1.97 -17.34 8.35
N HIS A 635 -3.14 -16.86 8.77
CA HIS A 635 -3.34 -16.38 10.14
C HIS A 635 -4.34 -17.26 10.87
N TYR A 636 -4.17 -17.42 12.18
CA TYR A 636 -5.01 -18.32 12.99
C TYR A 636 -5.93 -17.59 13.99
N ASP A 637 -5.84 -16.26 14.06
CA ASP A 637 -6.83 -15.39 14.68
C ASP A 637 -8.02 -15.11 13.75
N THR A 638 -9.12 -14.59 14.31
CA THR A 638 -10.36 -14.32 13.54
C THR A 638 -10.89 -12.90 13.76
N ALA A 639 -11.52 -12.34 12.72
CA ALA A 639 -12.11 -11.00 12.71
C ALA A 639 -13.25 -10.84 13.71
N TYR A 640 -13.58 -9.59 14.04
CA TYR A 640 -14.82 -9.25 14.73
C TYR A 640 -16.03 -9.25 13.78
N MET A 641 -17.20 -9.63 14.31
CA MET A 641 -18.45 -9.70 13.55
C MET A 641 -19.14 -8.32 13.43
N GLU A 642 -19.29 -7.81 12.21
CA GLU A 642 -19.96 -6.55 11.87
C GLU A 642 -21.45 -6.56 12.22
N ASP A 643 -22.17 -7.65 11.95
CA ASP A 643 -23.60 -7.77 12.21
C ASP A 643 -23.96 -7.81 13.71
N VAL A 644 -22.98 -8.14 14.54
CA VAL A 644 -23.06 -8.13 16.01
C VAL A 644 -22.66 -6.78 16.60
N TYR A 645 -21.75 -6.09 15.93
CA TYR A 645 -21.24 -4.80 16.37
C TYR A 645 -22.12 -3.63 15.89
N ASP A 646 -22.38 -3.54 14.59
CA ASP A 646 -22.97 -2.37 13.95
C ASP A 646 -24.47 -2.22 14.24
N ALA A 647 -24.86 -1.05 14.71
CA ALA A 647 -26.24 -0.77 15.13
C ALA A 647 -27.23 -0.80 13.96
N ASP A 648 -26.81 -0.39 12.76
CA ASP A 648 -27.64 -0.44 11.54
C ASP A 648 -27.90 -1.87 11.05
N ARG A 649 -27.13 -2.84 11.54
CA ARG A 649 -27.32 -4.29 11.33
C ARG A 649 -28.05 -4.99 12.47
N GLY A 650 -28.46 -4.25 13.50
CA GLY A 650 -29.14 -4.77 14.68
C GLY A 650 -28.21 -5.18 15.82
N GLY A 651 -26.90 -4.91 15.70
CA GLY A 651 -25.92 -5.05 16.76
C GLY A 651 -26.02 -3.98 17.84
N ASP A 652 -25.20 -4.10 18.89
CA ASP A 652 -25.17 -3.16 20.01
C ASP A 652 -23.75 -2.76 20.46
N THR A 653 -22.81 -2.71 19.50
CA THR A 653 -21.36 -2.46 19.64
C THR A 653 -20.59 -3.57 20.36
N LEU A 654 -21.15 -4.78 20.39
CA LEU A 654 -20.45 -5.95 20.91
C LEU A 654 -19.31 -6.35 19.97
N ARG A 655 -18.08 -6.42 20.50
CA ARG A 655 -16.93 -6.98 19.77
C ARG A 655 -16.82 -8.46 20.08
N ALA A 656 -17.28 -9.31 19.17
CA ALA A 656 -17.18 -10.76 19.31
C ALA A 656 -16.57 -11.36 18.04
N PRO A 657 -15.59 -12.26 18.18
CA PRO A 657 -14.90 -12.83 17.03
C PRO A 657 -15.81 -13.79 16.25
N ALA A 658 -15.63 -13.83 14.93
CA ALA A 658 -16.27 -14.79 14.05
C ALA A 658 -15.74 -16.21 14.32
N GLN A 659 -16.50 -17.22 13.89
CA GLN A 659 -16.05 -18.61 14.01
C GLN A 659 -14.85 -18.91 13.11
N GLY A 660 -14.69 -18.19 11.99
CA GLY A 660 -13.48 -18.24 11.18
C GLY A 660 -13.38 -19.45 10.26
N ALA A 661 -14.50 -20.08 9.88
CA ALA A 661 -14.44 -21.32 9.13
C ALA A 661 -13.72 -21.13 7.78
N ASP A 662 -14.10 -20.08 7.06
CA ASP A 662 -13.39 -19.65 5.87
C ASP A 662 -12.21 -18.74 6.22
N ASP A 663 -12.41 -17.82 7.17
CA ASP A 663 -11.47 -16.75 7.57
C ASP A 663 -10.92 -16.93 9.02
N ASN A 664 -9.91 -17.77 9.25
CA ASN A 664 -9.09 -18.40 8.23
C ASN A 664 -8.71 -19.87 8.54
N HIS A 665 -9.59 -20.60 9.27
CA HIS A 665 -9.35 -22.01 9.64
C HIS A 665 -9.30 -22.95 8.43
N SER A 666 -9.84 -22.53 7.28
CA SER A 666 -9.65 -23.19 6.00
C SER A 666 -8.18 -23.23 5.58
N ALA A 667 -7.45 -22.10 5.68
CA ALA A 667 -6.02 -22.03 5.42
C ALA A 667 -5.18 -22.69 6.51
N THR A 668 -5.56 -22.54 7.80
CA THR A 668 -4.91 -23.27 8.90
C THR A 668 -4.90 -24.78 8.66
N THR A 669 -6.04 -25.29 8.17
CA THR A 669 -6.18 -26.69 7.78
C THR A 669 -5.26 -27.06 6.62
N ALA A 670 -5.11 -26.19 5.62
CA ALA A 670 -4.20 -26.41 4.50
C ALA A 670 -2.73 -26.54 4.94
N LEU A 671 -2.28 -25.74 5.92
CA LEU A 671 -0.92 -25.86 6.47
C LEU A 671 -0.71 -27.17 7.25
N LEU A 672 -1.69 -27.61 8.05
CA LEU A 672 -1.62 -28.89 8.74
C LEU A 672 -1.49 -30.07 7.76
N LEU A 673 -2.22 -30.01 6.65
CA LEU A 673 -2.11 -30.99 5.56
C LEU A 673 -0.77 -30.86 4.82
N ALA A 674 -0.27 -29.65 4.60
CA ALA A 674 1.04 -29.42 4.00
C ALA A 674 2.13 -30.16 4.79
N ALA A 675 2.11 -30.11 6.12
CA ALA A 675 3.06 -30.86 6.94
C ALA A 675 3.00 -32.37 6.68
N GLU A 676 1.79 -32.95 6.62
CA GLU A 676 1.59 -34.38 6.37
C GLU A 676 2.17 -34.84 5.02
N HIS A 677 2.12 -34.00 4.00
CA HIS A 677 2.61 -34.32 2.66
C HIS A 677 4.07 -33.92 2.39
N LEU A 678 4.59 -32.89 3.07
CA LEU A 678 5.96 -32.41 2.90
C LEU A 678 6.98 -33.15 3.77
N LEU A 679 6.60 -33.64 4.96
CA LEU A 679 7.48 -34.48 5.80
C LEU A 679 7.99 -35.74 5.07
N PRO A 680 7.17 -36.49 4.32
CA PRO A 680 7.64 -37.58 3.46
C PRO A 680 8.69 -37.15 2.43
N LEU A 681 8.56 -35.97 1.81
CA LEU A 681 9.54 -35.45 0.86
C LEU A 681 10.87 -35.12 1.56
N ALA A 682 10.81 -34.51 2.74
CA ALA A 682 11.98 -34.24 3.57
C ALA A 682 12.71 -35.53 3.95
N ARG A 683 11.97 -36.55 4.41
CA ARG A 683 12.51 -37.88 4.74
C ARG A 683 13.18 -38.56 3.54
N ALA A 684 12.61 -38.38 2.36
CA ALA A 684 13.17 -38.87 1.10
C ALA A 684 14.35 -38.02 0.58
N GLY A 685 14.71 -36.93 1.29
CA GLY A 685 15.76 -36.01 0.88
C GLY A 685 15.44 -35.29 -0.43
N ARG A 686 14.15 -35.07 -0.74
CA ARG A 686 13.69 -34.42 -1.99
C ARG A 686 13.54 -32.91 -1.85
N LEU A 687 13.38 -32.39 -0.63
CA LEU A 687 13.35 -30.95 -0.38
C LEU A 687 14.76 -30.38 -0.49
N GLU A 688 14.96 -29.43 -1.40
CA GLU A 688 16.22 -28.70 -1.51
C GLU A 688 16.31 -27.64 -0.42
N ARG A 689 15.22 -26.92 -0.14
CA ARG A 689 15.14 -25.84 0.85
C ARG A 689 14.34 -26.26 2.08
N ASP A 690 14.57 -25.62 3.22
CA ASP A 690 13.65 -25.76 4.36
C ASP A 690 12.25 -25.28 3.96
N VAL A 691 11.22 -25.86 4.57
CA VAL A 691 9.85 -25.32 4.50
C VAL A 691 9.44 -24.85 5.88
N TRP A 692 8.95 -23.62 5.98
CA TRP A 692 8.38 -23.07 7.19
C TRP A 692 6.87 -22.93 6.98
N LEU A 693 6.10 -23.69 7.75
CA LEU A 693 4.65 -23.51 7.83
C LEU A 693 4.38 -22.58 9.00
N VAL A 694 3.86 -21.39 8.71
CA VAL A 694 3.77 -20.28 9.66
C VAL A 694 2.32 -19.89 9.88
N HIS A 695 1.81 -20.13 11.08
CA HIS A 695 0.55 -19.55 11.53
C HIS A 695 0.82 -18.18 12.14
N LEU A 696 0.50 -17.12 11.39
CA LEU A 696 0.62 -15.73 11.81
C LEU A 696 -0.51 -15.39 12.78
N THR A 697 -0.25 -14.45 13.70
CA THR A 697 -1.27 -13.95 14.61
C THR A 697 -1.45 -12.45 14.46
N GLY A 698 -2.68 -11.97 14.64
CA GLY A 698 -3.02 -10.57 14.61
C GLY A 698 -3.02 -10.01 13.20
N GLU A 699 -3.41 -10.81 12.21
CA GLU A 699 -3.76 -10.28 10.88
C GLU A 699 -4.90 -9.26 11.05
N GLU A 700 -5.87 -9.64 11.88
CA GLU A 700 -7.15 -8.98 11.96
C GLU A 700 -7.04 -7.63 12.67
N PHE A 701 -7.90 -6.70 12.25
CA PHE A 701 -8.00 -5.42 12.95
C PHE A 701 -8.45 -5.67 14.39
N PRO A 702 -7.85 -5.01 15.42
CA PRO A 702 -6.96 -3.84 15.39
C PRO A 702 -5.45 -4.12 15.35
N ALA A 703 -5.04 -5.40 15.34
CA ALA A 703 -3.63 -5.77 15.35
C ALA A 703 -2.97 -5.54 13.97
N ASP A 704 -3.71 -5.78 12.89
CA ASP A 704 -3.40 -5.38 11.51
C ASP A 704 -2.02 -5.86 11.02
N SER A 705 -1.98 -7.16 10.72
CA SER A 705 -0.82 -7.93 10.28
C SER A 705 0.33 -7.97 11.27
N LEU A 706 0.04 -7.95 12.58
CA LEU A 706 1.03 -7.87 13.64
C LEU A 706 2.09 -8.99 13.54
N GLY A 707 1.66 -10.24 13.31
CA GLY A 707 2.53 -11.41 13.19
C GLY A 707 3.43 -11.36 11.96
N ALA A 708 2.89 -10.96 10.80
CA ALA A 708 3.66 -10.78 9.57
C ALA A 708 4.71 -9.68 9.73
N ARG A 709 4.34 -8.58 10.41
CA ARG A 709 5.22 -7.44 10.70
C ARG A 709 6.37 -7.82 11.60
N ALA A 710 6.10 -8.54 12.68
CA ALA A 710 7.15 -9.01 13.58
C ALA A 710 8.13 -9.94 12.84
N LEU A 711 7.61 -10.87 12.03
CA LEU A 711 8.45 -11.81 11.27
C LEU A 711 9.29 -11.06 10.23
N CYS A 712 8.68 -10.19 9.42
CA CYS A 712 9.38 -9.39 8.41
C CYS A 712 10.39 -8.44 9.04
N GLN A 713 10.09 -7.85 10.21
CA GLN A 713 11.06 -7.04 10.94
C GLN A 713 12.28 -7.88 11.33
N GLY A 714 12.10 -9.08 11.87
CA GLY A 714 13.21 -9.97 12.20
C GLY A 714 14.06 -10.35 10.97
N LEU A 715 13.42 -10.56 9.82
CA LEU A 715 14.11 -10.83 8.54
C LEU A 715 14.94 -9.62 8.08
N VAL A 716 14.37 -8.42 8.09
CA VAL A 716 15.06 -7.18 7.70
C VAL A 716 16.22 -6.87 8.65
N GLU A 717 15.97 -6.99 9.96
CA GLU A 717 16.97 -6.71 10.99
C GLU A 717 18.08 -7.76 11.04
N GLN A 718 17.94 -8.88 10.33
CA GLN A 718 18.79 -10.06 10.47
C GLN A 718 18.93 -10.43 11.96
N HIS A 719 17.80 -10.43 12.65
CA HIS A 719 17.66 -10.74 14.06
C HIS A 719 16.33 -11.47 14.27
N LEU A 720 16.26 -12.70 13.76
CA LEU A 720 15.09 -13.55 13.85
C LEU A 720 15.42 -14.78 14.69
N VAL A 721 14.76 -14.88 15.84
CA VAL A 721 14.96 -15.97 16.81
C VAL A 721 13.61 -16.60 17.10
N PHE A 722 13.54 -17.91 16.93
CA PHE A 722 12.41 -18.71 17.40
C PHE A 722 12.70 -19.31 18.77
N THR A 723 11.65 -19.67 19.49
CA THR A 723 11.70 -20.27 20.82
C THR A 723 11.18 -21.70 20.70
N ALA A 724 12.05 -22.68 20.96
CA ALA A 724 11.63 -24.08 21.00
C ALA A 724 10.77 -24.37 22.24
N GLU A 725 10.08 -25.52 22.26
CA GLU A 725 9.19 -25.91 23.36
C GLU A 725 9.90 -26.04 24.72
N ASP A 726 11.21 -26.32 24.71
CA ASP A 726 12.07 -26.35 25.89
C ASP A 726 12.56 -24.95 26.33
N GLY A 727 12.11 -23.89 25.65
CA GLY A 727 12.52 -22.51 25.85
C GLY A 727 13.85 -22.15 25.19
N ALA A 728 14.53 -23.10 24.52
CA ALA A 728 15.82 -22.83 23.91
C ALA A 728 15.66 -21.97 22.65
N PRO A 729 16.52 -20.95 22.45
CA PRO A 729 16.47 -20.14 21.25
C PRO A 729 16.93 -20.93 20.01
N ARG A 730 16.34 -20.60 18.86
CA ARG A 730 16.71 -21.06 17.52
C ARG A 730 16.98 -19.81 16.69
N ASP A 731 18.25 -19.46 16.54
CA ASP A 731 18.65 -18.33 15.69
C ASP A 731 18.54 -18.74 14.22
N VAL A 732 17.66 -18.07 13.50
CA VAL A 732 17.44 -18.26 12.06
C VAL A 732 17.73 -16.98 11.28
N SER A 733 18.44 -16.03 11.88
CA SER A 733 18.73 -14.70 11.32
C SER A 733 19.49 -14.73 9.98
N GLN A 734 20.16 -15.84 9.68
CA GLN A 734 20.92 -16.03 8.44
C GLN A 734 20.12 -16.73 7.34
N VAL A 735 18.90 -17.22 7.63
CA VAL A 735 18.08 -17.93 6.64
C VAL A 735 17.48 -16.94 5.65
N ARG A 736 17.66 -17.23 4.36
CA ARG A 736 17.07 -16.46 3.27
C ARG A 736 15.73 -17.04 2.86
N ILE A 737 14.72 -16.19 2.74
CA ILE A 737 13.42 -16.61 2.21
C ILE A 737 13.48 -16.63 0.68
N ALA A 738 13.31 -17.82 0.10
CA ALA A 738 13.30 -18.02 -1.36
C ALA A 738 11.94 -17.66 -1.98
N GLY A 739 10.87 -17.81 -1.21
CA GLY A 739 9.51 -17.43 -1.58
C GLY A 739 8.54 -17.66 -0.42
N ALA A 740 7.43 -16.92 -0.43
CA ALA A 740 6.34 -17.06 0.52
C ALA A 740 5.00 -17.26 -0.21
N PHE A 741 4.21 -18.22 0.25
CA PHE A 741 2.83 -18.44 -0.19
C PHE A 741 1.92 -18.16 0.99
N ILE A 742 1.13 -17.09 0.90
CA ILE A 742 0.20 -16.68 1.96
C ILE A 742 -1.19 -17.14 1.55
N LEU A 743 -1.92 -17.80 2.43
CA LEU A 743 -3.25 -18.33 2.21
C LEU A 743 -4.24 -17.58 3.08
N ASP A 744 -5.33 -17.14 2.46
CA ASP A 744 -6.39 -16.39 3.12
C ASP A 744 -7.74 -16.70 2.46
N MET A 745 -8.81 -16.90 3.23
CA MET A 745 -10.17 -17.19 2.77
C MET A 745 -10.21 -18.17 1.58
N ILE A 746 -9.93 -19.45 1.82
CA ILE A 746 -9.74 -20.44 0.73
C ILE A 746 -10.91 -21.43 0.56
N GLY A 747 -12.01 -21.24 1.26
CA GLY A 747 -13.10 -22.21 1.41
C GLY A 747 -14.49 -21.74 0.95
N HIS A 748 -14.76 -20.44 0.77
CA HIS A 748 -16.13 -19.98 0.51
C HIS A 748 -16.61 -20.10 -0.95
N ASN A 749 -15.83 -19.80 -1.99
CA ASN A 749 -16.23 -19.86 -3.41
C ASN A 749 -17.48 -19.03 -3.76
N THR A 750 -17.28 -17.72 -3.95
CA THR A 750 -18.37 -16.76 -4.25
C THR A 750 -19.22 -17.10 -5.48
N HIS A 751 -20.55 -16.98 -5.35
CA HIS A 751 -21.50 -17.19 -6.44
C HIS A 751 -21.38 -16.19 -7.58
N ARG A 752 -20.81 -15.00 -7.35
CA ARG A 752 -20.67 -13.96 -8.38
C ARG A 752 -19.75 -14.39 -9.52
N ASP A 753 -18.75 -15.22 -9.20
CA ASP A 753 -17.78 -15.69 -10.17
C ASP A 753 -17.12 -16.99 -9.65
N LEU A 754 -17.92 -18.06 -9.71
CA LEU A 754 -17.57 -19.39 -9.21
C LEU A 754 -16.27 -19.91 -9.82
N ASP A 755 -15.55 -20.69 -9.00
CA ASP A 755 -14.42 -21.52 -9.39
C ASP A 755 -13.18 -20.71 -9.81
N VAL A 756 -13.17 -19.42 -9.45
CA VAL A 756 -12.03 -18.53 -9.60
C VAL A 756 -11.37 -18.37 -8.24
N PHE A 757 -10.05 -18.46 -8.21
CA PHE A 757 -9.23 -18.05 -7.08
C PHE A 757 -8.11 -17.13 -7.57
N GLN A 758 -7.54 -16.36 -6.66
CA GLN A 758 -6.49 -15.40 -6.93
C GLN A 758 -5.12 -16.04 -6.73
N ILE A 759 -4.25 -15.83 -7.70
CA ILE A 759 -2.80 -15.95 -7.56
C ILE A 759 -2.28 -14.52 -7.61
N ALA A 760 -2.09 -13.89 -6.45
CA ALA A 760 -1.74 -12.48 -6.37
C ALA A 760 -0.26 -12.31 -5.97
N PRO A 761 0.66 -12.20 -6.95
CA PRO A 761 2.08 -11.98 -6.65
C PRO A 761 2.34 -10.57 -6.09
N GLY A 762 3.38 -10.47 -5.27
CA GLY A 762 4.06 -9.21 -4.96
C GLY A 762 4.89 -8.69 -6.13
N GLU A 763 5.66 -7.65 -5.88
CA GLU A 763 6.45 -7.00 -6.92
C GLU A 763 7.67 -7.81 -7.38
N GLY A 764 8.05 -7.60 -8.64
CA GLY A 764 9.33 -8.06 -9.19
C GLY A 764 9.32 -9.48 -9.76
N ALA A 765 10.38 -9.80 -10.48
CA ALA A 765 10.47 -11.05 -11.24
C ALA A 765 10.38 -12.31 -10.37
N ALA A 766 10.90 -12.26 -9.13
CA ALA A 766 10.86 -13.41 -8.24
C ALA A 766 9.42 -13.78 -7.82
N ALA A 767 8.58 -12.80 -7.47
CA ALA A 767 7.18 -13.03 -7.15
C ALA A 767 6.37 -13.49 -8.38
N HIS A 768 6.66 -12.94 -9.57
CA HIS A 768 6.05 -13.40 -10.82
C HIS A 768 6.43 -14.85 -11.16
N ARG A 769 7.66 -15.29 -10.86
CA ARG A 769 8.05 -16.70 -11.00
C ARG A 769 7.29 -17.61 -10.03
N LEU A 770 7.05 -17.17 -8.80
CA LEU A 770 6.19 -17.90 -7.86
C LEU A 770 4.75 -17.98 -8.37
N ALA A 771 4.21 -16.91 -8.94
CA ALA A 771 2.86 -16.94 -9.54
C ALA A 771 2.79 -17.89 -10.74
N TRP A 772 3.84 -17.96 -11.56
CA TRP A 772 3.92 -18.96 -12.62
C TRP A 772 3.98 -20.40 -12.07
N CYS A 773 4.75 -20.63 -11.00
CA CYS A 773 4.78 -21.92 -10.30
C CYS A 773 3.40 -22.31 -9.75
N ALA A 774 2.69 -21.37 -9.11
CA ALA A 774 1.33 -21.56 -8.62
C ALA A 774 0.34 -21.88 -9.76
N GLN A 775 0.45 -21.20 -10.89
CA GLN A 775 -0.41 -21.46 -12.04
C GLN A 775 -0.13 -22.84 -12.66
N ARG A 776 1.14 -23.30 -12.70
CA ARG A 776 1.48 -24.66 -13.12
C ARG A 776 0.90 -25.71 -12.17
N ALA A 777 0.94 -25.49 -10.86
CA ALA A 777 0.27 -26.36 -9.89
C ALA A 777 -1.25 -26.44 -10.13
N ASN A 778 -1.90 -25.32 -10.47
CA ASN A 778 -3.30 -25.30 -10.87
C ASN A 778 -3.57 -26.12 -12.14
N GLN A 779 -2.69 -26.05 -13.15
CA GLN A 779 -2.82 -26.90 -14.35
C GLN A 779 -2.70 -28.39 -14.00
N ARG A 780 -1.72 -28.79 -13.16
CA ARG A 780 -1.56 -30.19 -12.74
C ARG A 780 -2.81 -30.70 -12.03
N TRP A 781 -3.38 -29.89 -11.13
CA TRP A 781 -4.65 -30.22 -10.48
C TRP A 781 -5.77 -30.41 -11.49
N ASN A 782 -5.97 -29.47 -12.42
CA ASN A 782 -7.06 -29.56 -13.40
C ASN A 782 -6.91 -30.80 -14.32
N HIS A 783 -5.68 -31.16 -14.69
CA HIS A 783 -5.41 -32.41 -15.43
C HIS A 783 -5.73 -33.65 -14.60
N ALA A 784 -5.30 -33.69 -13.34
CA ALA A 784 -5.55 -34.82 -12.44
C ALA A 784 -7.04 -34.96 -12.11
N ALA A 785 -7.72 -33.87 -11.81
CA ALA A 785 -9.16 -33.82 -11.55
C ALA A 785 -9.98 -34.39 -12.71
N ALA A 786 -9.62 -34.05 -13.96
CA ALA A 786 -10.27 -34.63 -15.14
C ALA A 786 -10.14 -36.16 -15.20
N ALA A 787 -8.95 -36.70 -14.89
CA ALA A 787 -8.70 -38.13 -14.85
C ALA A 787 -9.43 -38.82 -13.69
N TRP A 788 -9.38 -38.26 -12.48
CA TRP A 788 -10.04 -38.80 -11.30
C TRP A 788 -11.57 -38.78 -11.43
N ASN A 789 -12.14 -37.76 -12.06
CA ASN A 789 -13.58 -37.68 -12.31
C ASN A 789 -14.08 -38.71 -13.34
N ALA A 790 -13.19 -39.28 -14.15
CA ALA A 790 -13.52 -40.40 -15.02
C ALA A 790 -13.53 -41.76 -14.29
N ALA A 791 -12.95 -41.85 -13.09
CA ALA A 791 -12.89 -43.08 -12.31
C ALA A 791 -14.28 -43.47 -11.76
N PRO A 792 -14.58 -44.77 -11.57
CA PRO A 792 -15.90 -45.25 -11.16
C PRO A 792 -16.48 -44.58 -9.91
N ASP A 793 -15.62 -44.26 -8.93
CA ASP A 793 -16.06 -43.71 -7.64
C ASP A 793 -16.56 -42.25 -7.74
N ARG A 794 -16.12 -41.53 -8.77
CA ARG A 794 -16.42 -40.11 -9.01
C ARG A 794 -17.21 -39.86 -10.29
N HIS A 795 -17.31 -40.86 -11.17
CA HIS A 795 -18.00 -40.74 -12.46
C HIS A 795 -19.47 -40.33 -12.27
N GLY A 796 -19.88 -39.27 -12.97
CA GLY A 796 -21.24 -38.73 -12.92
C GLY A 796 -21.61 -37.99 -11.63
N LYS A 797 -20.66 -37.77 -10.71
CA LYS A 797 -20.88 -36.93 -9.53
C LYS A 797 -20.92 -35.46 -9.91
N GLY A 798 -21.71 -34.69 -9.18
CA GLY A 798 -21.79 -33.24 -9.29
C GLY A 798 -20.90 -32.54 -8.26
N ARG A 799 -21.14 -31.25 -8.05
CA ARG A 799 -20.47 -30.41 -7.04
C ARG A 799 -20.69 -30.91 -5.62
N ALA A 800 -19.77 -30.54 -4.74
CA ALA A 800 -19.98 -30.68 -3.30
C ALA A 800 -21.25 -29.92 -2.89
N GLN A 801 -22.02 -30.54 -2.01
CA GLN A 801 -23.18 -29.88 -1.40
C GLN A 801 -22.69 -29.11 -0.16
N ARG A 802 -23.05 -27.84 -0.03
CA ARG A 802 -22.91 -27.11 1.25
C ARG A 802 -23.74 -27.78 2.33
N MET A 803 -23.13 -28.04 3.46
CA MET A 803 -23.79 -28.65 4.62
C MET A 803 -24.29 -27.57 5.57
N PRO A 804 -25.27 -27.82 6.44
CA PRO A 804 -25.75 -26.81 7.39
C PRO A 804 -24.81 -26.56 8.58
N ASP A 805 -23.92 -27.51 8.89
CA ASP A 805 -23.01 -27.50 10.04
C ASP A 805 -21.80 -28.42 9.77
N GLY A 806 -20.78 -28.38 10.64
CA GLY A 806 -19.59 -29.21 10.55
C GLY A 806 -19.76 -30.70 10.90
N VAL A 807 -20.95 -31.16 11.29
CA VAL A 807 -21.12 -32.48 11.94
C VAL A 807 -20.84 -33.63 10.97
N ARG A 808 -21.20 -33.49 9.68
CA ARG A 808 -20.95 -34.51 8.66
C ARG A 808 -20.39 -33.87 7.39
N PRO A 809 -19.37 -34.49 6.77
CA PRO A 809 -18.88 -33.99 5.50
C PRO A 809 -19.93 -34.21 4.39
N PRO A 810 -19.89 -33.39 3.32
CA PRO A 810 -20.69 -33.60 2.11
C PRO A 810 -20.51 -35.02 1.55
N PRO A 811 -21.54 -35.64 0.92
CA PRO A 811 -21.36 -36.90 0.19
C PRO A 811 -20.28 -36.79 -0.90
N PRO A 812 -19.75 -37.92 -1.42
CA PRO A 812 -18.76 -37.89 -2.49
C PRO A 812 -19.21 -37.06 -3.70
N PHE A 813 -18.34 -36.17 -4.16
CA PHE A 813 -18.55 -35.19 -5.23
C PHE A 813 -17.48 -35.31 -6.31
N ALA A 814 -17.61 -34.62 -7.44
CA ALA A 814 -16.55 -34.54 -8.45
C ALA A 814 -15.47 -33.53 -8.03
N HIS A 815 -14.21 -33.82 -8.32
CA HIS A 815 -13.12 -32.85 -8.17
C HIS A 815 -13.37 -31.63 -9.03
N LEU A 816 -13.19 -30.45 -8.45
CA LEU A 816 -13.46 -29.20 -9.12
C LEU A 816 -12.23 -28.70 -9.87
N ALA A 817 -12.35 -28.50 -11.19
CA ALA A 817 -11.35 -27.73 -11.93
C ALA A 817 -11.48 -26.24 -11.58
N LEU A 818 -10.38 -25.60 -11.22
CA LEU A 818 -10.34 -24.20 -10.81
C LEU A 818 -9.62 -23.33 -11.84
N HIS A 819 -10.03 -22.07 -11.94
CA HIS A 819 -9.33 -21.04 -12.68
C HIS A 819 -8.53 -20.14 -11.72
N GLY A 820 -7.22 -20.36 -11.64
CA GLY A 820 -6.32 -19.43 -10.95
C GLY A 820 -6.10 -18.18 -11.79
N GLU A 821 -6.68 -17.05 -11.39
CA GLU A 821 -6.47 -15.74 -12.03
C GLU A 821 -5.23 -15.07 -11.42
N VAL A 822 -4.23 -14.76 -12.24
CA VAL A 822 -3.02 -14.06 -11.79
C VAL A 822 -3.30 -12.56 -11.71
N ARG A 823 -3.33 -12.04 -10.48
CA ARG A 823 -3.66 -10.63 -10.18
C ARG A 823 -2.43 -9.89 -9.66
N VAL A 824 -1.69 -9.32 -10.59
CA VAL A 824 -0.50 -8.49 -10.33
C VAL A 824 -0.80 -7.34 -9.37
N GLU A 825 0.23 -6.82 -8.74
CA GLU A 825 0.18 -5.96 -7.58
C GLU A 825 -0.53 -4.60 -7.84
N TRP A 826 -0.30 -4.02 -9.03
CA TRP A 826 -0.93 -2.75 -9.42
C TRP A 826 -2.37 -2.93 -9.91
N GLU A 827 -2.88 -4.16 -10.07
CA GLU A 827 -4.27 -4.40 -10.47
C GLU A 827 -5.21 -4.10 -9.28
N PRO A 828 -6.25 -3.27 -9.45
CA PRO A 828 -7.18 -2.90 -8.38
C PRO A 828 -7.88 -4.08 -7.67
N ARG A 829 -7.98 -5.23 -8.34
CA ARG A 829 -8.60 -6.46 -7.80
C ARG A 829 -7.62 -7.41 -7.14
N SER A 830 -6.33 -7.10 -7.14
CA SER A 830 -5.36 -7.87 -6.37
C SER A 830 -5.64 -7.66 -4.88
N ALA A 831 -5.99 -8.74 -4.19
CA ALA A 831 -6.23 -8.73 -2.76
C ALA A 831 -4.94 -8.73 -1.93
N LEU A 832 -3.76 -8.75 -2.55
CA LEU A 832 -2.48 -8.77 -1.84
C LEU A 832 -2.36 -7.66 -0.80
N TYR A 833 -2.88 -6.46 -1.12
CA TYR A 833 -2.79 -5.25 -0.31
C TYR A 833 -3.81 -5.17 0.84
N ASN A 834 -4.57 -6.25 1.07
CA ASN A 834 -5.53 -6.34 2.18
C ASN A 834 -5.11 -7.34 3.26
N THR A 835 -3.95 -7.99 3.12
CA THR A 835 -3.57 -9.17 3.90
C THR A 835 -2.12 -9.09 4.37
N ASP A 836 -1.70 -10.05 5.18
CA ASP A 836 -0.30 -10.27 5.57
C ASP A 836 0.68 -10.28 4.39
N GLY A 837 0.25 -10.71 3.20
CA GLY A 837 1.08 -10.77 2.00
C GLY A 837 1.69 -9.42 1.58
N GLN A 838 0.99 -8.31 1.86
CA GLN A 838 1.52 -6.98 1.60
C GLN A 838 2.81 -6.72 2.39
N VAL A 839 2.85 -7.13 3.67
CA VAL A 839 3.99 -6.87 4.55
C VAL A 839 5.25 -7.56 4.01
N PHE A 840 5.12 -8.78 3.49
CA PHE A 840 6.21 -9.50 2.83
C PHE A 840 6.67 -8.80 1.54
N SER A 841 5.72 -8.38 0.70
CA SER A 841 6.01 -7.68 -0.57
C SER A 841 6.74 -6.35 -0.34
N ASP A 842 6.28 -5.57 0.64
CA ASP A 842 6.81 -4.23 0.97
C ASP A 842 8.28 -4.30 1.41
N VAL A 843 8.66 -5.35 2.17
CA VAL A 843 10.07 -5.56 2.56
C VAL A 843 10.89 -6.27 1.48
N GLY A 844 10.29 -6.75 0.41
CA GLY A 844 10.98 -7.40 -0.72
C GLY A 844 11.19 -8.90 -0.57
N VAL A 845 10.36 -9.58 0.23
CA VAL A 845 10.27 -11.05 0.18
C VAL A 845 9.40 -11.44 -1.02
N PRO A 846 9.88 -12.31 -1.94
CA PRO A 846 9.05 -12.80 -3.03
C PRO A 846 7.83 -13.52 -2.47
N VAL A 847 6.63 -13.05 -2.81
CA VAL A 847 5.38 -13.53 -2.20
C VAL A 847 4.28 -13.72 -3.23
N VAL A 848 3.41 -14.71 -2.99
CA VAL A 848 2.14 -14.91 -3.69
C VAL A 848 1.05 -15.13 -2.64
N LEU A 849 -0.04 -14.38 -2.75
CA LEU A 849 -1.27 -14.64 -2.01
C LEU A 849 -2.16 -15.60 -2.82
N PHE A 850 -2.58 -16.69 -2.18
CA PHE A 850 -3.69 -17.55 -2.59
C PHE A 850 -4.92 -17.15 -1.81
N MET A 851 -5.96 -16.71 -2.52
CA MET A 851 -7.20 -16.29 -1.89
C MET A 851 -8.36 -16.62 -2.80
N GLU A 852 -9.55 -16.84 -2.25
CA GLU A 852 -10.73 -16.88 -3.10
C GLU A 852 -10.95 -15.58 -3.87
N ASN A 853 -11.93 -15.56 -4.78
CA ASN A 853 -12.31 -14.32 -5.45
C ASN A 853 -13.00 -13.35 -4.48
N TYR A 854 -12.17 -12.49 -3.87
CA TYR A 854 -12.53 -11.59 -2.78
C TYR A 854 -13.73 -10.69 -3.14
N ASP A 855 -14.73 -10.73 -2.27
CA ASP A 855 -15.90 -9.86 -2.30
C ASP A 855 -16.26 -9.45 -0.87
N ILE A 856 -15.81 -8.26 -0.48
CA ILE A 856 -16.04 -7.69 0.86
C ILE A 856 -17.52 -7.55 1.24
N SER A 857 -18.43 -7.61 0.26
CA SER A 857 -19.87 -7.52 0.50
C SER A 857 -20.56 -8.87 0.64
N ARG A 858 -19.84 -9.99 0.55
CA ARG A 858 -20.43 -11.32 0.64
C ARG A 858 -20.90 -11.62 2.06
N THR A 859 -21.86 -12.52 2.17
CA THR A 859 -22.28 -13.13 3.43
C THR A 859 -21.20 -14.09 3.94
N GLY A 860 -20.97 -14.12 5.25
CA GLY A 860 -19.90 -14.91 5.84
C GLY A 860 -18.54 -14.22 5.83
N TYR A 861 -18.48 -12.92 5.52
CA TYR A 861 -17.27 -12.11 5.67
C TYR A 861 -17.45 -11.18 6.87
N HIS A 862 -16.64 -11.38 7.91
CA HIS A 862 -16.70 -10.64 9.17
C HIS A 862 -18.14 -10.59 9.74
N ASP A 863 -18.88 -11.70 9.72
CA ASP A 863 -20.24 -11.79 10.25
C ASP A 863 -20.50 -13.14 10.94
N THR A 864 -21.68 -13.29 11.57
CA THR A 864 -22.06 -14.53 12.25
C THR A 864 -22.19 -15.76 11.37
N LEU A 865 -22.10 -15.62 10.05
CA LEU A 865 -22.29 -16.68 9.07
C LEU A 865 -20.95 -17.21 8.54
N ASP A 866 -19.80 -16.75 9.03
CA ASP A 866 -18.51 -17.40 8.73
C ASP A 866 -18.35 -18.74 9.47
N THR A 867 -19.12 -19.74 9.03
CA THR A 867 -19.28 -21.06 9.65
C THR A 867 -19.09 -22.17 8.62
N MET A 868 -19.12 -23.44 9.06
CA MET A 868 -19.05 -24.58 8.14
C MET A 868 -20.16 -24.58 7.09
N ALA A 869 -21.27 -23.87 7.35
CA ALA A 869 -22.36 -23.75 6.39
C ALA A 869 -21.94 -23.08 5.07
N ASN A 870 -20.88 -22.29 5.14
CA ASN A 870 -20.37 -21.52 4.01
C ASN A 870 -19.12 -22.13 3.35
N ILE A 871 -18.66 -23.30 3.79
CA ILE A 871 -17.55 -24.00 3.15
C ILE A 871 -18.03 -24.78 1.93
N ASP A 872 -17.46 -24.46 0.78
CA ASP A 872 -17.55 -25.23 -0.46
C ASP A 872 -16.39 -26.22 -0.54
N LEU A 873 -16.62 -27.47 -0.10
CA LEU A 873 -15.53 -28.43 0.15
C LEU A 873 -14.77 -28.84 -1.12
N ASP A 874 -15.42 -28.89 -2.29
CA ASP A 874 -14.72 -29.24 -3.53
C ASP A 874 -13.73 -28.14 -3.97
N TYR A 875 -14.11 -26.88 -3.78
CA TYR A 875 -13.27 -25.71 -3.97
C TYR A 875 -12.13 -25.65 -2.95
N CYS A 876 -12.45 -25.77 -1.66
CA CYS A 876 -11.48 -25.74 -0.58
C CYS A 876 -10.41 -26.83 -0.74
N ALA A 877 -10.82 -28.05 -1.12
CA ALA A 877 -9.91 -29.16 -1.36
C ALA A 877 -9.00 -28.90 -2.57
N ALA A 878 -9.55 -28.39 -3.67
CA ALA A 878 -8.77 -28.05 -4.86
C ALA A 878 -7.73 -26.96 -4.57
N LEU A 879 -8.15 -25.85 -3.93
CA LEU A 879 -7.24 -24.74 -3.63
C LEU A 879 -6.16 -25.15 -2.62
N THR A 880 -6.52 -25.92 -1.59
CA THR A 880 -5.55 -26.52 -0.65
C THR A 880 -4.51 -27.35 -1.40
N ALA A 881 -4.94 -28.25 -2.29
CA ALA A 881 -4.02 -29.13 -3.01
C ALA A 881 -3.08 -28.35 -3.94
N ILE A 882 -3.61 -27.34 -4.64
CA ILE A 882 -2.82 -26.45 -5.52
C ILE A 882 -1.76 -25.70 -4.71
N ALA A 883 -2.12 -25.15 -3.54
CA ALA A 883 -1.18 -24.41 -2.71
C ALA A 883 -0.05 -25.31 -2.17
N ILE A 884 -0.38 -26.51 -1.67
CA ILE A 884 0.61 -27.47 -1.17
C ILE A 884 1.56 -27.91 -2.30
N GLU A 885 1.03 -28.19 -3.50
CA GLU A 885 1.84 -28.55 -4.67
C GLU A 885 2.76 -27.40 -5.11
N ALA A 886 2.29 -26.15 -5.10
CA ALA A 886 3.12 -24.98 -5.43
C ALA A 886 4.29 -24.79 -4.46
N VAL A 887 4.03 -24.98 -3.15
CA VAL A 887 5.07 -24.96 -2.11
C VAL A 887 6.06 -26.11 -2.30
N ALA A 888 5.57 -27.33 -2.55
CA ALA A 888 6.40 -28.50 -2.80
C ALA A 888 7.32 -28.29 -4.01
N ASP A 889 6.79 -27.74 -5.11
CA ASP A 889 7.56 -27.48 -6.34
C ASP A 889 8.67 -26.45 -6.08
N THR A 890 8.34 -25.35 -5.40
CA THR A 890 9.31 -24.32 -5.03
C THR A 890 10.39 -24.83 -4.07
N ALA A 891 10.02 -25.67 -3.11
CA ALA A 891 10.94 -26.23 -2.12
C ALA A 891 11.82 -27.36 -2.67
N CYS A 892 11.36 -28.09 -3.69
CA CYS A 892 12.11 -29.14 -4.39
C CYS A 892 12.99 -28.59 -5.52
N ALA A 893 12.70 -27.40 -6.04
CA ALA A 893 13.50 -26.79 -7.09
C ALA A 893 14.96 -26.59 -6.63
N PRO A 894 15.96 -26.78 -7.51
CA PRO A 894 17.37 -26.62 -7.17
C PRO A 894 17.77 -25.19 -6.77
#